data_AF-A0A3M1H4R9-F1
#
_entry.id   AF-A0A3M1H4R9-F1
#
_cell.length_a   1.000
_cell.length_b   1.000
_cell.length_c   1.000
_cell.angle_alpha   90.00
_cell.angle_beta   90.00
_cell.angle_gamma   90.00
#
_symmetry.space_group_name_H-M   'P 1'
#
loop_
_entity.id
_entity.type
_entity.pdbx_description
1 polymer ?
#
loop_
_entity_poly.entity_id
_entity_poly.type
_entity_poly.pdbx_seq_one_letter_code
_entity_poly.pdbx_strand_id
1 'polypeptide(L)'
;MAAEITNPYQPNEPVATPSMLFGRENAADWLERQITSANARTLVVAGPPLIGKTSFARHAGALLNMQAITLLVSLAQVEPEENEADLTINAVLQAVIAQLTPQLHTLNLIQPAQIPSLPQTASVLRWMFNQAAERLGDTRLLLFFDDLHALYRDDMALASGFLSLLAPLLDECPRLHLVFVLSEQALHRLHHPLLSPAPVFTLGPLPTDAALNMVTVPVKNILRYDYGVTKRIVEVNSHHPYYLTLFCHTLLNRQMHDGWVNQRDFDSTLLQILDSPIPPFTRIWEESSPVERAVLSGMAAIQGAHGPLTQQEITRFLQRQNPDAAPHTVQTALQSLAQRGVLRPMGAISYRFHVELLRLWLREHTRLEENIARVDWAGLAAEASPAGQVVQTPPAMQAPRRRSRLRPFLLGMVLSACVLASLLVLAWLGYVDLPGAVSLEPTPTLEPVIFQMETPAAGASATAEASPTPAATPTPTPALVIARPLPAITFMARDREGEGQVWRIYVMNADGTGVTPLTPPDADRTAPVWSPDGDRIAYVSLQDGNREIYVMNADGSNPVNLTRHPADDWTPSWSPDGAQIAFSSLRSGGWEIYVVDVACIAAPETCPDRTTALTSDGKANILPVWSPDGQWMAYNSKASGNWDIYIMQADGSNPRQVTQAPENDLSPAWSPDGSMLAFESNRDGNVEVYVVNADGRNPRNISQLPQANDHGPIWMPDGQRLVFYSNREGNWDIFTTTLDGQTIVNLTNTPDRDEQTPSWRP
;
A
#
# COMPACT_ATOMS: atom_id res chain seq x y z
N MET A 1 -45.26 2.70 22.50
CA MET A 1 -44.14 3.62 22.79
C MET A 1 -42.96 3.10 21.99
N ALA A 2 -42.32 3.92 21.17
CA ALA A 2 -41.02 3.56 20.61
C ALA A 2 -39.98 3.62 21.75
N ALA A 3 -39.02 2.69 21.74
CA ALA A 3 -37.86 2.83 22.62
C ALA A 3 -36.99 3.98 22.09
N GLU A 4 -36.54 4.85 22.99
CA GLU A 4 -35.66 5.97 22.64
C GLU A 4 -34.27 5.41 22.28
N ILE A 5 -33.88 5.52 21.02
CA ILE A 5 -32.65 4.90 20.50
C ILE A 5 -31.45 5.76 20.92
N THR A 6 -30.85 5.43 22.07
CA THR A 6 -29.62 6.08 22.55
C THR A 6 -28.46 5.77 21.60
N ASN A 7 -27.72 6.80 21.18
CA ASN A 7 -26.56 6.65 20.32
C ASN A 7 -25.40 5.96 21.08
N PRO A 8 -24.90 4.79 20.62
CA PRO A 8 -23.83 4.05 21.32
C PRO A 8 -22.44 4.67 21.12
N TYR A 9 -22.28 5.57 20.15
CA TYR A 9 -21.01 6.21 19.84
C TYR A 9 -20.86 7.49 20.68
N GLN A 10 -19.89 7.51 21.60
CA GLN A 10 -19.60 8.66 22.45
C GLN A 10 -18.14 9.11 22.20
N PRO A 11 -17.89 10.06 21.28
CA PRO A 11 -16.54 10.30 20.76
C PRO A 11 -15.57 10.87 21.80
N ASN A 12 -16.06 11.70 22.73
CA ASN A 12 -15.22 12.38 23.71
C ASN A 12 -15.10 11.62 25.05
N GLU A 13 -15.65 10.41 25.14
CA GLU A 13 -15.58 9.57 26.34
C GLU A 13 -14.83 8.26 26.06
N PRO A 14 -14.02 7.73 27.01
CA PRO A 14 -13.52 6.37 26.89
C PRO A 14 -14.67 5.37 26.94
N VAL A 15 -14.55 4.27 26.20
CA VAL A 15 -15.63 3.30 25.95
C VAL A 15 -16.33 2.85 27.25
N ALA A 16 -17.68 2.84 27.25
CA ALA A 16 -18.47 2.50 28.42
C ALA A 16 -18.54 0.98 28.71
N THR A 17 -18.67 0.14 27.69
CA THR A 17 -18.84 -1.33 27.82
C THR A 17 -17.81 -2.13 27.02
N PRO A 18 -17.39 -3.33 27.47
CA PRO A 18 -16.46 -4.18 26.70
C PRO A 18 -16.93 -4.49 25.28
N SER A 19 -18.25 -4.59 25.06
CA SER A 19 -18.87 -4.87 23.75
C SER A 19 -18.66 -3.76 22.70
N MET A 20 -18.13 -2.60 23.10
CA MET A 20 -17.80 -1.48 22.23
C MET A 20 -16.27 -1.28 22.08
N LEU A 21 -15.45 -2.19 22.63
CA LEU A 21 -14.00 -2.22 22.43
C LEU A 21 -13.64 -3.23 21.33
N PHE A 22 -13.32 -2.72 20.15
CA PHE A 22 -12.96 -3.53 18.97
C PHE A 22 -11.45 -3.51 18.72
N GLY A 23 -10.85 -4.61 18.23
CA GLY A 23 -9.51 -4.59 17.61
C GLY A 23 -8.38 -4.37 18.62
N ARG A 24 -8.52 -4.93 19.82
CA ARG A 24 -7.56 -4.83 20.94
C ARG A 24 -7.16 -6.19 21.53
N GLU A 25 -7.59 -7.27 20.89
CA GLU A 25 -7.32 -8.66 21.23
C GLU A 25 -5.80 -8.92 21.19
N ASN A 26 -5.14 -8.52 20.10
CA ASN A 26 -3.67 -8.60 19.95
C ASN A 26 -2.87 -7.94 21.11
N ALA A 27 -3.44 -6.93 21.78
CA ALA A 27 -2.83 -6.27 22.92
C ALA A 27 -3.08 -7.02 24.24
N ALA A 28 -4.25 -7.66 24.39
CA ALA A 28 -4.55 -8.58 25.49
C ALA A 28 -3.68 -9.85 25.39
N ASP A 29 -3.62 -10.49 24.22
CA ASP A 29 -2.73 -11.63 23.91
C ASP A 29 -1.26 -11.32 24.22
N TRP A 30 -0.84 -10.07 23.99
CA TRP A 30 0.50 -9.62 24.33
C TRP A 30 0.69 -9.46 25.84
N LEU A 31 -0.24 -8.80 26.55
CA LEU A 31 -0.20 -8.72 28.02
C LEU A 31 -0.11 -10.11 28.63
N GLU A 32 -0.93 -11.06 28.18
CA GLU A 32 -0.92 -12.45 28.63
C GLU A 32 0.43 -13.11 28.40
N ARG A 33 0.98 -13.09 27.18
CA ARG A 33 2.27 -13.72 26.88
C ARG A 33 3.43 -13.11 27.68
N GLN A 34 3.43 -11.79 27.88
CA GLN A 34 4.43 -11.15 28.73
C GLN A 34 4.27 -11.55 30.20
N ILE A 35 3.06 -11.60 30.73
CA ILE A 35 2.77 -11.93 32.14
C ILE A 35 2.95 -13.42 32.45
N THR A 36 2.62 -14.31 31.53
CA THR A 36 2.63 -15.77 31.73
C THR A 36 3.95 -16.42 31.32
N SER A 37 4.51 -16.03 30.16
CA SER A 37 5.67 -16.69 29.56
C SER A 37 6.98 -15.94 29.77
N ALA A 38 6.95 -14.61 29.78
CA ALA A 38 8.13 -13.79 30.10
C ALA A 38 8.20 -13.39 31.59
N ASN A 39 7.16 -13.68 32.39
CA ASN A 39 7.01 -13.27 33.79
C ASN A 39 7.20 -11.75 34.02
N ALA A 40 6.80 -10.93 33.05
CA ALA A 40 6.95 -9.48 33.11
C ALA A 40 6.12 -8.88 34.26
N ARG A 41 6.79 -8.23 35.21
CA ARG A 41 6.17 -7.61 36.39
C ARG A 41 5.77 -6.14 36.16
N THR A 42 6.43 -5.48 35.21
CA THR A 42 6.04 -4.16 34.68
C THR A 42 5.89 -4.26 33.17
N LEU A 43 4.86 -3.61 32.61
CA LEU A 43 4.56 -3.57 31.18
C LEU A 43 4.16 -2.14 30.79
N VAL A 44 4.35 -1.77 29.52
CA VAL A 44 3.95 -0.46 28.99
C VAL A 44 3.03 -0.61 27.79
N VAL A 45 1.93 0.16 27.77
CA VAL A 45 1.04 0.31 26.62
C VAL A 45 1.12 1.76 26.12
N ALA A 46 1.85 1.93 25.02
CA ALA A 46 2.06 3.20 24.34
C ALA A 46 1.06 3.39 23.18
N GLY A 47 1.13 4.54 22.50
CA GLY A 47 0.38 4.85 21.29
C GLY A 47 0.12 6.34 21.11
N PRO A 48 -0.36 6.79 19.93
CA PRO A 48 -0.70 8.19 19.69
C PRO A 48 -1.90 8.67 20.55
N PRO A 49 -2.17 9.99 20.58
CA PRO A 49 -3.37 10.53 21.22
C PRO A 49 -4.66 9.87 20.70
N LEU A 50 -5.69 9.76 21.54
CA LEU A 50 -7.05 9.33 21.16
C LEU A 50 -7.19 7.93 20.51
N ILE A 51 -6.12 7.12 20.45
CA ILE A 51 -6.10 5.77 19.85
C ILE A 51 -6.84 4.68 20.67
N GLY A 52 -7.58 5.07 21.71
CA GLY A 52 -8.34 4.19 22.59
C GLY A 52 -7.54 3.58 23.76
N LYS A 53 -6.41 4.18 24.16
CA LYS A 53 -5.60 3.73 25.32
C LYS A 53 -6.42 3.53 26.60
N THR A 54 -7.10 4.57 27.08
CA THR A 54 -7.98 4.50 28.27
C THR A 54 -9.12 3.49 28.12
N SER A 55 -9.70 3.38 26.92
CA SER A 55 -10.74 2.39 26.61
C SER A 55 -10.23 0.95 26.73
N PHE A 56 -8.99 0.70 26.31
CA PHE A 56 -8.32 -0.58 26.53
C PHE A 56 -7.97 -0.79 28.01
N ALA A 57 -7.36 0.19 28.68
CA ALA A 57 -7.00 0.10 30.10
C ALA A 57 -8.20 -0.21 31.02
N ARG A 58 -9.38 0.31 30.69
CA ARG A 58 -10.65 0.06 31.40
C ARG A 58 -11.21 -1.35 31.18
N HIS A 59 -11.13 -1.89 29.97
CA HIS A 59 -11.82 -3.14 29.59
C HIS A 59 -10.89 -4.31 29.25
N ALA A 60 -9.57 -4.16 29.37
CA ALA A 60 -8.60 -5.22 29.08
C ALA A 60 -8.94 -6.53 29.80
N GLY A 61 -9.40 -6.47 31.06
CA GLY A 61 -9.81 -7.64 31.84
C GLY A 61 -10.94 -8.47 31.22
N ALA A 62 -11.74 -7.90 30.32
CA ALA A 62 -12.77 -8.63 29.57
C ALA A 62 -12.24 -9.30 28.28
N LEU A 63 -11.01 -8.99 27.87
CA LEU A 63 -10.31 -9.60 26.74
C LEU A 63 -9.27 -10.66 27.18
N LEU A 64 -8.88 -10.69 28.47
CA LEU A 64 -7.85 -11.59 28.97
C LEU A 64 -8.37 -13.03 29.16
N ASN A 65 -7.76 -13.99 28.47
CA ASN A 65 -8.00 -15.43 28.59
C ASN A 65 -7.19 -16.07 29.75
N MET A 66 -7.01 -15.33 30.85
CA MET A 66 -6.32 -15.81 32.05
C MET A 66 -7.01 -15.36 33.34
N GLN A 67 -6.76 -16.06 34.46
CA GLN A 67 -7.24 -15.66 35.79
C GLN A 67 -6.51 -14.40 36.29
N ALA A 68 -7.05 -13.25 35.93
CA ALA A 68 -6.55 -11.93 36.28
C ALA A 68 -7.70 -11.01 36.73
N ILE A 69 -7.43 -10.17 37.72
CA ILE A 69 -8.27 -9.02 38.09
C ILE A 69 -7.56 -7.77 37.61
N THR A 70 -8.27 -6.90 36.91
CA THR A 70 -7.76 -5.60 36.44
C THR A 70 -8.28 -4.47 37.33
N LEU A 71 -7.36 -3.62 37.81
CA LEU A 71 -7.65 -2.37 38.51
C LEU A 71 -7.17 -1.21 37.63
N LEU A 72 -7.88 -0.08 37.65
CA LEU A 72 -7.53 1.12 36.89
C LEU A 72 -7.34 2.32 37.81
N VAL A 73 -6.28 3.09 37.60
CA VAL A 73 -6.04 4.39 38.23
C VAL A 73 -5.72 5.41 37.14
N SER A 74 -6.48 6.49 37.06
CA SER A 74 -6.20 7.62 36.17
C SER A 74 -5.38 8.66 36.92
N LEU A 75 -4.19 8.96 36.42
CA LEU A 75 -3.30 9.98 36.98
C LEU A 75 -3.63 11.39 36.46
N ALA A 76 -4.41 11.51 35.38
CA ALA A 76 -4.98 12.78 34.92
C ALA A 76 -6.05 13.35 35.87
N GLN A 77 -6.72 12.49 36.66
CA GLN A 77 -7.71 12.91 37.67
C GLN A 77 -7.06 13.28 39.02
N VAL A 78 -5.74 13.39 39.08
CA VAL A 78 -4.99 13.81 40.27
C VAL A 78 -4.77 15.32 40.20
N GLU A 79 -5.82 16.06 40.56
CA GLU A 79 -5.72 17.50 40.82
C GLU A 79 -5.12 17.75 42.21
N PRO A 80 -4.35 18.84 42.41
CA PRO A 80 -3.95 19.26 43.75
C PRO A 80 -5.19 19.73 44.54
N GLU A 81 -5.15 19.65 45.87
CA GLU A 81 -6.18 20.30 46.70
C GLU A 81 -6.15 21.82 46.46
N GLU A 82 -7.29 22.51 46.60
CA GLU A 82 -7.47 23.95 46.26
C GLU A 82 -6.50 24.93 46.97
N ASN A 83 -5.69 24.45 47.93
CA ASN A 83 -4.71 25.22 48.68
C ASN A 83 -3.23 24.79 48.46
N GLU A 84 -2.94 23.71 47.71
CA GLU A 84 -1.57 23.37 47.28
C GLU A 84 -1.34 23.80 45.82
N ALA A 85 -0.33 24.65 45.58
CA ALA A 85 0.05 25.03 44.21
C ALA A 85 0.87 23.92 43.51
N ASP A 86 1.64 23.14 44.28
CA ASP A 86 2.55 22.10 43.81
C ASP A 86 1.98 20.71 44.12
N LEU A 87 1.90 19.83 43.11
CA LEU A 87 1.36 18.48 43.30
C LEU A 87 2.39 17.57 44.00
N THR A 88 2.17 17.27 45.28
CA THR A 88 3.09 16.43 46.07
C THR A 88 2.96 14.93 45.77
N ILE A 89 4.05 14.17 45.92
CA ILE A 89 4.03 12.69 45.87
C ILE A 89 2.99 12.11 46.84
N ASN A 90 2.78 12.77 47.99
CA ASN A 90 1.80 12.35 48.98
C ASN A 90 0.36 12.51 48.49
N ALA A 91 0.03 13.65 47.85
CA ALA A 91 -1.27 13.87 47.21
C ALA A 91 -1.54 12.84 46.10
N VAL A 92 -0.54 12.54 45.24
CA VAL A 92 -0.64 11.48 44.22
C VAL A 92 -0.98 10.13 44.86
N LEU A 93 -0.28 9.73 45.92
CA LEU A 93 -0.56 8.47 46.61
C LEU A 93 -1.94 8.44 47.29
N GLN A 94 -2.40 9.55 47.85
CA GLN A 94 -3.75 9.62 48.45
C GLN A 94 -4.84 9.47 47.37
N ALA A 95 -4.69 10.15 46.23
CA ALA A 95 -5.61 9.98 45.09
C ALA A 95 -5.61 8.56 44.52
N VAL A 96 -4.43 7.92 44.41
CA VAL A 96 -4.28 6.51 44.03
C VAL A 96 -5.04 5.59 45.01
N ILE A 97 -4.89 5.80 46.32
CA ILE A 97 -5.61 5.02 47.36
C ILE A 97 -7.11 5.26 47.29
N ALA A 98 -7.56 6.50 47.07
CA ALA A 98 -8.97 6.85 46.94
C ALA A 98 -9.62 6.18 45.73
N GLN A 99 -8.91 6.08 44.59
CA GLN A 99 -9.39 5.36 43.40
C GLN A 99 -9.39 3.83 43.60
N LEU A 100 -8.37 3.27 44.28
CA LEU A 100 -8.24 1.82 44.49
C LEU A 100 -9.19 1.25 45.55
N THR A 101 -9.47 2.01 46.61
CA THR A 101 -10.30 1.55 47.74
C THR A 101 -11.68 1.00 47.33
N PRO A 102 -12.51 1.72 46.54
CA PRO A 102 -13.82 1.21 46.12
C PRO A 102 -13.72 0.01 45.17
N GLN A 103 -12.69 -0.05 44.31
CA GLN A 103 -12.46 -1.20 43.42
C GLN A 103 -12.14 -2.47 44.22
N LEU A 104 -11.14 -2.41 45.12
CA LEU A 104 -10.74 -3.52 45.97
C LEU A 104 -11.87 -3.95 46.94
N HIS A 105 -12.68 -3.01 47.43
CA HIS A 105 -13.85 -3.33 48.24
C HIS A 105 -14.94 -4.06 47.44
N THR A 106 -15.25 -3.61 46.22
CA THR A 106 -16.25 -4.24 45.34
C THR A 106 -15.86 -5.68 44.99
N LEU A 107 -14.55 -5.96 44.91
CA LEU A 107 -13.99 -7.29 44.69
C LEU A 107 -13.85 -8.13 45.98
N ASN A 108 -14.30 -7.62 47.14
CA ASN A 108 -14.15 -8.21 48.47
C ASN A 108 -12.68 -8.46 48.91
N LEU A 109 -11.72 -7.78 48.29
CA LEU A 109 -10.28 -7.92 48.57
C LEU A 109 -9.84 -7.12 49.81
N ILE A 110 -10.52 -6.02 50.14
CA ILE A 110 -10.32 -5.26 51.40
C ILE A 110 -11.67 -4.81 51.99
N GLN A 111 -11.68 -4.49 53.28
CA GLN A 111 -12.78 -3.71 53.90
C GLN A 111 -12.27 -2.30 54.22
N PRO A 112 -12.94 -1.21 53.79
CA PRO A 112 -12.49 0.16 54.06
C PRO A 112 -12.31 0.48 55.55
N ALA A 113 -13.15 -0.10 56.43
CA ALA A 113 -13.05 0.06 57.88
C ALA A 113 -11.82 -0.63 58.52
N GLN A 114 -11.05 -1.41 57.75
CA GLN A 114 -9.80 -2.05 58.20
C GLN A 114 -8.55 -1.27 57.77
N ILE A 115 -8.68 -0.23 56.94
CA ILE A 115 -7.53 0.56 56.43
C ILE A 115 -6.84 1.26 57.62
N PRO A 116 -5.55 0.98 57.88
CA PRO A 116 -4.85 1.51 59.04
C PRO A 116 -4.38 2.96 58.82
N SER A 117 -4.52 3.80 59.84
CA SER A 117 -3.97 5.15 59.88
C SER A 117 -2.45 5.13 60.09
N LEU A 118 -1.69 4.82 59.04
CA LEU A 118 -0.23 4.71 59.08
C LEU A 118 0.46 6.08 58.86
N PRO A 119 1.66 6.33 59.43
CA PRO A 119 2.34 7.63 59.32
C PRO A 119 2.84 7.99 57.91
N GLN A 120 2.80 7.07 56.96
CA GLN A 120 3.24 7.28 55.57
C GLN A 120 2.23 6.64 54.62
N THR A 121 1.75 7.43 53.65
CA THR A 121 0.74 6.98 52.66
C THR A 121 1.21 5.79 51.84
N ALA A 122 2.50 5.70 51.51
CA ALA A 122 3.09 4.54 50.83
C ALA A 122 2.93 3.22 51.64
N SER A 123 2.94 3.28 52.98
CA SER A 123 2.70 2.12 53.84
C SER A 123 1.23 1.68 53.82
N VAL A 124 0.28 2.59 53.59
CA VAL A 124 -1.15 2.27 53.42
C VAL A 124 -1.37 1.52 52.10
N LEU A 125 -0.80 2.04 51.00
CA LEU A 125 -0.86 1.39 49.69
C LEU A 125 -0.26 -0.03 49.73
N ARG A 126 0.87 -0.20 50.41
CA ARG A 126 1.51 -1.49 50.68
C ARG A 126 0.61 -2.44 51.47
N TRP A 127 -0.02 -1.96 52.54
CA TRP A 127 -0.97 -2.76 53.33
C TRP A 127 -2.16 -3.23 52.49
N MET A 128 -2.71 -2.37 51.61
CA MET A 128 -3.83 -2.71 50.73
C MET A 128 -3.50 -3.87 49.79
N PHE A 129 -2.32 -3.87 49.15
CA PHE A 129 -1.93 -4.95 48.26
C PHE A 129 -1.57 -6.24 49.00
N ASN A 130 -0.95 -6.17 50.18
CA ASN A 130 -0.69 -7.35 51.00
C ASN A 130 -2.00 -8.03 51.46
N GLN A 131 -3.01 -7.24 51.87
CA GLN A 131 -4.35 -7.76 52.22
C GLN A 131 -5.13 -8.29 51.01
N ALA A 132 -4.94 -7.73 49.82
CA ALA A 132 -5.47 -8.31 48.58
C ALA A 132 -4.77 -9.63 48.25
N ALA A 133 -3.45 -9.72 48.39
CA ALA A 133 -2.65 -10.91 48.08
C ALA A 133 -3.07 -12.14 48.93
N GLU A 134 -3.41 -11.93 50.21
CA GLU A 134 -3.98 -12.96 51.10
C GLU A 134 -5.31 -13.56 50.60
N ARG A 135 -6.07 -12.81 49.78
CA ARG A 135 -7.41 -13.21 49.27
C ARG A 135 -7.42 -13.60 47.79
N LEU A 136 -6.39 -13.24 47.02
CA LEU A 136 -6.33 -13.39 45.56
C LEU A 136 -5.96 -14.81 45.07
N GLY A 137 -4.93 -15.40 45.67
CA GLY A 137 -4.08 -16.39 45.00
C GLY A 137 -4.76 -17.75 44.79
N ASP A 138 -4.96 -18.26 43.57
CA ASP A 138 -4.01 -18.12 42.46
C ASP A 138 -4.15 -16.95 41.47
N THR A 139 -5.20 -16.14 41.58
CA THR A 139 -5.49 -15.01 40.67
C THR A 139 -4.34 -13.98 40.60
N ARG A 140 -4.04 -13.47 39.40
CA ARG A 140 -3.11 -12.35 39.19
C ARG A 140 -3.82 -11.01 39.36
N LEU A 141 -3.08 -9.96 39.75
CA LEU A 141 -3.59 -8.60 39.85
C LEU A 141 -2.85 -7.69 38.87
N LEU A 142 -3.57 -7.10 37.93
CA LEU A 142 -3.05 -6.18 36.93
C LEU A 142 -3.49 -4.76 37.27
N LEU A 143 -2.55 -3.89 37.63
CA LEU A 143 -2.81 -2.50 37.97
C LEU A 143 -2.43 -1.60 36.80
N PHE A 144 -3.45 -1.06 36.14
CA PHE A 144 -3.30 -0.08 35.07
C PHE A 144 -3.17 1.33 35.65
N PHE A 145 -2.06 2.00 35.34
CA PHE A 145 -1.88 3.44 35.58
C PHE A 145 -2.01 4.18 34.25
N ASP A 146 -3.13 4.87 34.06
CA ASP A 146 -3.39 5.66 32.86
C ASP A 146 -2.97 7.12 33.02
N ASP A 147 -2.60 7.74 31.90
CA ASP A 147 -2.09 9.11 31.81
C ASP A 147 -0.94 9.43 32.78
N LEU A 148 0.04 8.53 32.93
CA LEU A 148 1.27 8.74 33.74
C LEU A 148 1.96 10.09 33.43
N HIS A 149 1.85 10.57 32.20
CA HIS A 149 2.39 11.83 31.72
C HIS A 149 1.72 13.09 32.30
N ALA A 150 0.57 12.98 32.96
CA ALA A 150 -0.03 14.09 33.72
C ALA A 150 0.85 14.53 34.90
N LEU A 151 1.71 13.64 35.41
CA LEU A 151 2.67 13.92 36.49
C LEU A 151 3.96 14.64 36.02
N TYR A 152 4.08 14.99 34.72
CA TYR A 152 5.32 15.51 34.13
C TYR A 152 5.35 17.04 33.97
N ARG A 153 4.38 17.78 34.52
CA ARG A 153 4.03 19.19 34.13
C ARG A 153 5.26 20.04 33.77
N ASP A 154 6.20 20.18 34.71
CA ASP A 154 7.44 20.96 34.54
C ASP A 154 8.73 20.17 34.91
N ASP A 155 8.62 19.08 35.67
CA ASP A 155 9.74 18.20 36.06
C ASP A 155 9.32 16.71 36.09
N MET A 156 10.25 15.82 35.73
CA MET A 156 10.11 14.36 35.81
C MET A 156 10.28 13.82 37.24
N ALA A 157 10.82 14.62 38.18
CA ALA A 157 11.08 14.21 39.55
C ALA A 157 9.85 13.63 40.28
N LEU A 158 8.66 14.21 40.06
CA LEU A 158 7.40 13.74 40.67
C LEU A 158 7.06 12.29 40.22
N ALA A 159 7.08 12.04 38.90
CA ALA A 159 6.83 10.72 38.33
C ALA A 159 7.92 9.71 38.70
N SER A 160 9.19 10.12 38.70
CA SER A 160 10.33 9.29 39.11
C SER A 160 10.22 8.85 40.57
N GLY A 161 9.86 9.78 41.47
CA GLY A 161 9.60 9.49 42.89
C GLY A 161 8.40 8.55 43.10
N PHE A 162 7.31 8.77 42.36
CA PHE A 162 6.15 7.88 42.39
C PHE A 162 6.49 6.45 41.95
N LEU A 163 7.19 6.27 40.83
CA LEU A 163 7.62 4.96 40.34
C LEU A 163 8.61 4.27 41.29
N SER A 164 9.49 5.04 41.93
CA SER A 164 10.42 4.52 42.95
C SER A 164 9.70 3.95 44.17
N LEU A 165 8.49 4.44 44.49
CA LEU A 165 7.65 3.95 45.60
C LEU A 165 6.77 2.75 45.20
N LEU A 166 6.50 2.57 43.90
CA LEU A 166 5.80 1.40 43.38
C LEU A 166 6.71 0.17 43.25
N ALA A 167 8.01 0.35 42.97
CA ALA A 167 8.92 -0.77 42.73
C ALA A 167 8.96 -1.82 43.87
N PRO A 168 9.04 -1.46 45.17
CA PRO A 168 9.02 -2.43 46.27
C PRO A 168 7.71 -3.24 46.38
N LEU A 169 6.60 -2.77 45.81
CA LEU A 169 5.33 -3.51 45.82
C LEU A 169 5.39 -4.76 44.93
N LEU A 170 6.27 -4.77 43.92
CA LEU A 170 6.45 -5.95 43.06
C LEU A 170 7.17 -7.10 43.77
N ASP A 171 8.09 -6.77 44.69
CA ASP A 171 8.82 -7.75 45.49
C ASP A 171 7.90 -8.34 46.58
N GLU A 172 7.11 -7.50 47.25
CA GLU A 172 6.23 -7.91 48.35
C GLU A 172 4.95 -8.62 47.87
N CYS A 173 4.40 -8.24 46.72
CA CYS A 173 3.20 -8.85 46.13
C CYS A 173 3.55 -9.60 44.83
N PRO A 174 3.99 -10.87 44.85
CA PRO A 174 4.51 -11.58 43.69
C PRO A 174 3.48 -11.85 42.55
N ARG A 175 2.18 -11.63 42.81
CA ARG A 175 1.09 -11.74 41.82
C ARG A 175 0.65 -10.40 41.22
N LEU A 176 1.28 -9.30 41.62
CA LEU A 176 1.00 -7.95 41.10
C LEU A 176 1.79 -7.70 39.80
N HIS A 177 1.12 -7.16 38.79
CA HIS A 177 1.72 -6.70 37.54
C HIS A 177 1.30 -5.25 37.32
N LEU A 178 2.25 -4.36 37.03
CA LEU A 178 2.00 -2.94 36.76
C LEU A 178 1.95 -2.71 35.26
N VAL A 179 0.89 -2.06 34.76
CA VAL A 179 0.73 -1.72 33.35
C VAL A 179 0.62 -0.19 33.23
N PHE A 180 1.67 0.44 32.72
CA PHE A 180 1.68 1.90 32.53
C PHE A 180 1.18 2.26 31.14
N VAL A 181 0.23 3.19 31.07
CA VAL A 181 -0.42 3.62 29.83
C VAL A 181 -0.11 5.09 29.57
N LEU A 182 0.51 5.38 28.43
CA LEU A 182 1.07 6.71 28.11
C LEU A 182 1.22 6.96 26.60
N SER A 183 1.63 8.18 26.22
CA SER A 183 1.99 8.50 24.83
C SER A 183 3.40 8.02 24.48
N GLU A 184 3.68 7.81 23.19
CA GLU A 184 5.03 7.46 22.72
C GLU A 184 6.06 8.56 23.06
N GLN A 185 5.66 9.84 22.98
CA GLN A 185 6.50 10.96 23.38
C GLN A 185 6.83 10.94 24.88
N ALA A 186 5.88 10.55 25.74
CA ALA A 186 6.11 10.38 27.16
C ALA A 186 7.09 9.23 27.45
N LEU A 187 7.03 8.15 26.68
CA LEU A 187 7.91 6.98 26.82
C LEU A 187 9.37 7.32 26.45
N HIS A 188 9.59 8.12 25.40
CA HIS A 188 10.93 8.57 25.02
C HIS A 188 11.54 9.62 25.96
N ARG A 189 10.73 10.28 26.81
CA ARG A 189 11.21 11.26 27.80
C ARG A 189 11.50 10.61 29.16
N LEU A 190 10.60 9.76 29.66
CA LEU A 190 10.71 9.23 31.02
C LEU A 190 11.67 8.04 31.11
N HIS A 191 12.89 8.31 31.59
CA HIS A 191 13.90 7.30 31.89
C HIS A 191 13.84 6.93 33.37
N HIS A 192 13.38 5.71 33.70
CA HIS A 192 13.29 5.22 35.07
C HIS A 192 13.55 3.70 35.14
N PRO A 193 14.30 3.17 36.13
CA PRO A 193 14.66 1.74 36.21
C PRO A 193 13.47 0.76 36.21
N LEU A 194 12.28 1.19 36.64
CA LEU A 194 11.06 0.38 36.59
C LEU A 194 10.47 0.25 35.17
N LEU A 195 10.75 1.20 34.27
CA LEU A 195 10.20 1.28 32.91
C LEU A 195 11.21 0.90 31.82
N SER A 196 12.50 1.25 32.00
CA SER A 196 13.55 0.93 31.03
C SER A 196 13.69 -0.55 30.62
N PRO A 197 13.43 -1.55 31.50
CA PRO A 197 13.42 -2.97 31.11
C PRO A 197 12.02 -3.50 30.78
N ALA A 198 10.97 -2.69 30.86
CA ALA A 198 9.60 -3.15 30.67
C ALA A 198 9.29 -3.38 29.18
N PRO A 199 8.68 -4.51 28.78
CA PRO A 199 8.22 -4.71 27.42
C PRO A 199 7.14 -3.66 27.08
N VAL A 200 7.18 -3.16 25.85
CA VAL A 200 6.28 -2.11 25.33
C VAL A 200 5.38 -2.68 24.23
N PHE A 201 4.09 -2.34 24.26
CA PHE A 201 3.16 -2.52 23.13
C PHE A 201 2.64 -1.16 22.67
N THR A 202 2.66 -0.89 21.38
CA THR A 202 2.13 0.35 20.81
C THR A 202 0.75 0.09 20.19
N LEU A 203 -0.31 0.68 20.75
CA LEU A 203 -1.64 0.65 20.14
C LEU A 203 -1.63 1.49 18.86
N GLY A 204 -1.94 0.85 17.72
CA GLY A 204 -2.16 1.53 16.44
C GLY A 204 -3.64 1.72 16.10
N PRO A 205 -3.93 2.17 14.86
CA PRO A 205 -5.28 2.13 14.28
C PRO A 205 -5.88 0.71 14.31
N LEU A 206 -7.19 0.61 14.09
CA LEU A 206 -7.89 -0.68 14.10
C LEU A 206 -7.50 -1.55 12.88
N PRO A 207 -7.38 -2.88 13.06
CA PRO A 207 -7.48 -3.82 11.94
C PRO A 207 -8.75 -3.56 11.12
N THR A 208 -8.72 -3.80 9.80
CA THR A 208 -9.83 -3.50 8.88
C THR A 208 -11.16 -4.06 9.37
N ASP A 209 -11.17 -5.34 9.78
CA ASP A 209 -12.38 -6.02 10.24
C ASP A 209 -12.90 -5.43 11.56
N ALA A 210 -12.00 -5.02 12.46
CA ALA A 210 -12.37 -4.35 13.71
C ALA A 210 -12.95 -2.95 13.45
N ALA A 211 -12.43 -2.22 12.45
CA ALA A 211 -12.96 -0.93 12.05
C ALA A 211 -14.35 -1.07 11.39
N LEU A 212 -14.53 -2.05 10.48
CA LEU A 212 -15.81 -2.36 9.85
C LEU A 212 -16.85 -2.85 10.87
N ASN A 213 -16.45 -3.70 11.82
CA ASN A 213 -17.30 -4.14 12.93
C ASN A 213 -17.68 -2.97 13.85
N MET A 214 -16.75 -2.04 14.11
CA MET A 214 -17.05 -0.84 14.89
C MET A 214 -18.09 0.06 14.21
N VAL A 215 -18.10 0.18 12.88
CA VAL A 215 -19.13 0.93 12.13
C VAL A 215 -20.48 0.21 12.12
N THR A 216 -20.50 -1.12 12.05
CA THR A 216 -21.71 -1.89 11.72
C THR A 216 -22.36 -2.60 12.91
N VAL A 217 -21.60 -3.24 13.79
CA VAL A 217 -22.13 -4.10 14.87
C VAL A 217 -23.01 -3.34 15.88
N PRO A 218 -22.66 -2.12 16.34
CA PRO A 218 -23.49 -1.38 17.30
C PRO A 218 -24.86 -0.96 16.74
N VAL A 219 -24.97 -0.84 15.42
CA VAL A 219 -26.15 -0.31 14.72
C VAL A 219 -26.81 -1.32 13.77
N LYS A 220 -26.41 -2.58 13.77
CA LYS A 220 -26.86 -3.63 12.82
C LYS A 220 -28.39 -3.87 12.74
N ASN A 221 -29.14 -3.43 13.75
CA ASN A 221 -30.61 -3.51 13.82
C ASN A 221 -31.29 -2.14 13.62
N ILE A 222 -30.53 -1.09 13.33
CA ILE A 222 -30.96 0.32 13.23
C ILE A 222 -30.62 0.88 11.85
N LEU A 223 -29.37 0.67 11.38
CA LEU A 223 -28.87 1.13 10.08
C LEU A 223 -28.46 -0.04 9.19
N ARG A 224 -28.71 0.12 7.89
CA ARG A 224 -28.13 -0.67 6.80
C ARG A 224 -27.28 0.24 5.91
N TYR A 225 -26.37 -0.34 5.12
CA TYR A 225 -25.39 0.40 4.34
C TYR A 225 -25.36 -0.09 2.89
N ASP A 226 -25.23 0.84 1.94
CA ASP A 226 -24.85 0.53 0.55
C ASP A 226 -23.45 -0.09 0.48
N TYR A 227 -23.20 -0.80 -0.63
CA TYR A 227 -21.87 -1.34 -0.94
C TYR A 227 -20.79 -0.24 -0.93
N GLY A 228 -19.64 -0.57 -0.37
CA GLY A 228 -18.48 0.34 -0.26
C GLY A 228 -18.61 1.47 0.77
N VAL A 229 -19.81 1.84 1.26
CA VAL A 229 -19.97 2.96 2.22
C VAL A 229 -19.18 2.71 3.51
N THR A 230 -19.22 1.49 4.04
CA THR A 230 -18.49 1.13 5.27
C THR A 230 -16.96 1.15 5.07
N LYS A 231 -16.46 0.69 3.90
CA LYS A 231 -15.04 0.82 3.48
C LYS A 231 -14.62 2.29 3.46
N ARG A 232 -15.42 3.14 2.79
CA ARG A 232 -15.21 4.59 2.64
C ARG A 232 -15.22 5.36 3.99
N ILE A 233 -16.07 4.96 4.93
CA ILE A 233 -16.06 5.46 6.33
C ILE A 233 -14.74 5.08 7.02
N VAL A 234 -14.28 3.83 6.88
CA VAL A 234 -13.05 3.34 7.52
C VAL A 234 -11.80 4.00 6.96
N GLU A 235 -11.74 4.24 5.65
CA GLU A 235 -10.62 4.87 4.95
C GLU A 235 -10.44 6.35 5.30
N VAL A 236 -11.51 7.16 5.21
CA VAL A 236 -11.45 8.61 5.51
C VAL A 236 -11.11 8.88 6.98
N ASN A 237 -11.61 8.04 7.90
CA ASN A 237 -11.23 8.08 9.31
C ASN A 237 -9.91 7.33 9.60
N SER A 238 -9.26 6.78 8.57
CA SER A 238 -7.97 6.09 8.61
C SER A 238 -7.85 5.04 9.72
N HIS A 239 -8.92 4.25 9.90
CA HIS A 239 -9.07 3.21 10.92
C HIS A 239 -8.92 3.70 12.38
N HIS A 240 -8.94 5.01 12.64
CA HIS A 240 -8.63 5.59 13.94
C HIS A 240 -9.88 5.64 14.84
N PRO A 241 -9.91 5.00 16.03
CA PRO A 241 -11.11 4.84 16.86
C PRO A 241 -11.89 6.14 17.11
N TYR A 242 -11.22 7.20 17.58
CA TYR A 242 -11.90 8.48 17.88
C TYR A 242 -12.68 9.06 16.70
N TYR A 243 -12.06 9.15 15.52
CA TYR A 243 -12.70 9.73 14.34
C TYR A 243 -13.78 8.80 13.78
N LEU A 244 -13.61 7.47 13.88
CA LEU A 244 -14.68 6.51 13.62
C LEU A 244 -15.88 6.71 14.56
N THR A 245 -15.67 6.87 15.87
CA THR A 245 -16.76 7.17 16.83
C THR A 245 -17.43 8.49 16.48
N LEU A 246 -16.67 9.53 16.15
CA LEU A 246 -17.20 10.85 15.76
C LEU A 246 -18.04 10.77 14.48
N PHE A 247 -17.56 10.04 13.47
CA PHE A 247 -18.27 9.85 12.22
C PHE A 247 -19.56 9.06 12.42
N CYS A 248 -19.50 7.93 13.13
CA CYS A 248 -20.66 7.08 13.37
C CYS A 248 -21.68 7.74 14.32
N HIS A 249 -21.23 8.57 15.27
CA HIS A 249 -22.10 9.40 16.10
C HIS A 249 -22.94 10.35 15.25
N THR A 250 -22.28 11.18 14.42
CA THR A 250 -22.94 12.16 13.55
C THR A 250 -23.82 11.47 12.50
N LEU A 251 -23.35 10.36 11.91
CA LEU A 251 -24.11 9.57 10.96
C LEU A 251 -25.42 9.03 11.56
N LEU A 252 -25.36 8.42 12.74
CA LEU A 252 -26.54 7.85 13.37
C LEU A 252 -27.54 8.94 13.78
N ASN A 253 -27.08 10.07 14.32
CA ASN A 253 -27.96 11.21 14.64
C ASN A 253 -28.69 11.78 13.42
N ARG A 254 -28.14 11.60 12.20
CA ARG A 254 -28.79 11.98 10.94
C ARG A 254 -29.75 10.89 10.44
N GLN A 255 -29.32 9.63 10.47
CA GLN A 255 -29.95 8.52 9.72
C GLN A 255 -30.82 7.57 10.57
N MET A 256 -30.94 7.80 11.88
CA MET A 256 -31.73 6.96 12.80
C MET A 256 -33.24 6.84 12.48
N HIS A 257 -33.77 7.65 11.56
CA HIS A 257 -35.17 7.59 11.13
C HIS A 257 -35.36 6.85 9.80
N ASP A 258 -34.43 6.99 8.86
CA ASP A 258 -34.52 6.38 7.53
C ASP A 258 -33.95 4.95 7.49
N GLY A 259 -33.05 4.61 8.41
CA GLY A 259 -32.57 3.23 8.63
C GLY A 259 -31.67 2.65 7.52
N TRP A 260 -31.34 3.45 6.51
CA TRP A 260 -30.47 3.12 5.39
C TRP A 260 -29.44 4.22 5.19
N VAL A 261 -28.23 3.86 4.76
CA VAL A 261 -27.12 4.79 4.52
C VAL A 261 -26.55 4.53 3.13
N ASN A 262 -26.80 5.46 2.21
CA ASN A 262 -26.22 5.47 0.87
C ASN A 262 -24.98 6.39 0.79
N GLN A 263 -24.35 6.44 -0.40
CA GLN A 263 -23.16 7.27 -0.63
C GLN A 263 -23.39 8.79 -0.39
N ARG A 264 -24.60 9.31 -0.69
CA ARG A 264 -24.97 10.72 -0.43
C ARG A 264 -25.16 11.00 1.06
N ASP A 265 -25.62 10.02 1.83
CA ASP A 265 -25.72 10.12 3.29
C ASP A 265 -24.33 10.19 3.91
N PHE A 266 -23.38 9.39 3.40
CA PHE A 266 -21.96 9.51 3.74
C PHE A 266 -21.42 10.92 3.39
N ASP A 267 -21.59 11.38 2.15
CA ASP A 267 -21.05 12.68 1.71
C ASP A 267 -21.62 13.85 2.52
N SER A 268 -22.92 13.84 2.80
CA SER A 268 -23.57 14.88 3.61
C SER A 268 -23.20 14.82 5.10
N THR A 269 -22.82 13.64 5.61
CA THR A 269 -22.31 13.47 6.97
C THR A 269 -20.86 13.93 7.07
N LEU A 270 -20.04 13.61 6.06
CA LEU A 270 -18.66 14.10 5.96
C LEU A 270 -18.63 15.63 5.92
N LEU A 271 -19.46 16.27 5.09
CA LEU A 271 -19.58 17.74 5.05
C LEU A 271 -19.95 18.33 6.42
N GLN A 272 -20.99 17.80 7.10
CA GLN A 272 -21.34 18.28 8.45
C GLN A 272 -20.19 18.13 9.46
N ILE A 273 -19.40 17.06 9.37
CA ILE A 273 -18.24 16.84 10.25
C ILE A 273 -17.13 17.83 9.94
N LEU A 274 -16.89 18.15 8.67
CA LEU A 274 -15.91 19.15 8.25
C LEU A 274 -16.34 20.56 8.70
N ASP A 275 -17.60 20.94 8.50
CA ASP A 275 -18.19 22.21 8.95
C ASP A 275 -18.21 22.38 10.49
N SER A 276 -17.96 21.32 11.25
CA SER A 276 -17.96 21.31 12.72
C SER A 276 -16.54 21.51 13.28
N PRO A 277 -16.39 22.20 14.43
CA PRO A 277 -15.09 22.26 15.11
C PRO A 277 -14.70 20.88 15.63
N ILE A 278 -13.58 20.33 15.13
CA ILE A 278 -12.98 19.08 15.59
C ILE A 278 -11.81 19.43 16.52
N PRO A 279 -11.96 19.41 17.87
CA PRO A 279 -10.98 20.00 18.78
C PRO A 279 -9.55 19.46 18.66
N PRO A 280 -9.32 18.16 18.36
CA PRO A 280 -7.97 17.66 18.07
C PRO A 280 -7.31 18.33 16.86
N PHE A 281 -8.06 18.63 15.80
CA PHE A 281 -7.53 19.30 14.61
C PHE A 281 -7.28 20.78 14.85
N THR A 282 -8.19 21.46 15.57
CA THR A 282 -8.00 22.84 16.02
C THR A 282 -6.73 22.96 16.86
N ARG A 283 -6.51 22.06 17.81
CA ARG A 283 -5.29 22.03 18.64
C ARG A 283 -4.04 21.78 17.80
N ILE A 284 -4.04 20.78 16.91
CA ILE A 284 -2.91 20.51 16.00
C ILE A 284 -2.55 21.76 15.18
N TRP A 285 -3.55 22.51 14.72
CA TRP A 285 -3.36 23.75 13.98
C TRP A 285 -2.78 24.87 14.85
N GLU A 286 -3.35 25.08 16.04
CA GLU A 286 -2.92 26.11 17.01
C GLU A 286 -1.50 25.88 17.52
N GLU A 287 -1.14 24.64 17.85
CA GLU A 287 0.21 24.23 18.27
C GLU A 287 1.26 24.29 17.14
N SER A 288 0.83 24.28 15.87
CA SER A 288 1.76 24.30 14.73
C SER A 288 2.32 25.70 14.48
N SER A 289 3.64 25.77 14.26
CA SER A 289 4.35 26.98 13.85
C SER A 289 3.87 27.51 12.47
N PRO A 290 4.14 28.78 12.12
CA PRO A 290 3.77 29.33 10.81
C PRO A 290 4.29 28.50 9.62
N VAL A 291 5.51 27.96 9.71
CA VAL A 291 6.10 27.08 8.68
C VAL A 291 5.33 25.77 8.57
N GLU A 292 5.04 25.11 9.70
CA GLU A 292 4.27 23.86 9.72
C GLU A 292 2.84 24.07 9.21
N ARG A 293 2.21 25.22 9.52
CA ARG A 293 0.90 25.60 8.98
C ARG A 293 0.93 25.76 7.46
N ALA A 294 1.96 26.42 6.91
CA ALA A 294 2.14 26.53 5.46
C ALA A 294 2.37 25.15 4.80
N VAL A 295 3.17 24.27 5.42
CA VAL A 295 3.40 22.90 4.96
C VAL A 295 2.11 22.05 5.00
N LEU A 296 1.34 22.11 6.10
CA LEU A 296 0.07 21.40 6.24
C LEU A 296 -0.98 21.87 5.22
N SER A 297 -1.15 23.19 5.03
CA SER A 297 -2.00 23.72 3.96
C SER A 297 -1.51 23.30 2.57
N GLY A 298 -0.19 23.27 2.34
CA GLY A 298 0.41 22.80 1.09
C GLY A 298 0.05 21.35 0.78
N MET A 299 0.27 20.45 1.74
CA MET A 299 -0.08 19.03 1.62
C MET A 299 -1.60 18.79 1.46
N ALA A 300 -2.44 19.63 2.06
CA ALA A 300 -3.90 19.56 1.89
C ALA A 300 -4.37 20.08 0.52
N ALA A 301 -3.68 21.05 -0.07
CA ALA A 301 -4.04 21.66 -1.35
C ALA A 301 -3.63 20.83 -2.58
N ILE A 302 -2.64 19.93 -2.47
CA ILE A 302 -2.23 19.04 -3.56
C ILE A 302 -3.36 18.06 -3.88
N GLN A 303 -3.91 18.16 -5.10
CA GLN A 303 -5.02 17.34 -5.59
C GLN A 303 -4.56 15.91 -5.94
N GLY A 304 -5.49 14.95 -5.95
CA GLY A 304 -5.24 13.53 -6.31
C GLY A 304 -4.44 12.71 -5.29
N ALA A 305 -3.56 13.33 -4.51
CA ALA A 305 -2.62 12.65 -3.62
C ALA A 305 -3.24 12.04 -2.34
N HIS A 306 -4.04 10.98 -2.47
CA HIS A 306 -4.51 10.16 -1.33
C HIS A 306 -3.43 9.22 -0.76
N GLY A 307 -2.26 9.18 -1.41
CA GLY A 307 -1.07 8.43 -1.00
C GLY A 307 -0.03 9.27 -0.25
N PRO A 308 1.20 8.74 -0.08
CA PRO A 308 2.32 9.49 0.49
C PRO A 308 2.83 10.58 -0.48
N LEU A 309 3.08 11.77 0.05
CA LEU A 309 3.75 12.88 -0.63
C LEU A 309 5.24 12.90 -0.27
N THR A 310 6.12 13.06 -1.24
CA THR A 310 7.55 13.29 -0.99
C THR A 310 7.80 14.71 -0.50
N GLN A 311 8.85 14.88 0.30
CA GLN A 311 9.40 16.19 0.68
C GLN A 311 9.67 17.06 -0.56
N GLN A 312 10.07 16.48 -1.69
CA GLN A 312 10.40 17.24 -2.89
C GLN A 312 9.15 17.78 -3.59
N GLU A 313 8.08 16.99 -3.72
CA GLU A 313 6.78 17.46 -4.24
C GLU A 313 6.21 18.59 -3.37
N ILE A 314 6.21 18.41 -2.05
CA ILE A 314 5.73 19.41 -1.08
C ILE A 314 6.55 20.70 -1.21
N THR A 315 7.88 20.59 -1.26
CA THR A 315 8.78 21.74 -1.44
C THR A 315 8.55 22.43 -2.79
N ARG A 316 8.50 21.69 -3.90
CA ARG A 316 8.26 22.24 -5.24
C ARG A 316 6.86 22.86 -5.38
N PHE A 317 5.86 22.35 -4.66
CA PHE A 317 4.52 22.95 -4.61
C PHE A 317 4.52 24.29 -3.85
N LEU A 318 5.19 24.38 -2.70
CA LEU A 318 5.36 25.64 -1.96
C LEU A 318 6.20 26.66 -2.75
N GLN A 319 7.27 26.23 -3.41
CA GLN A 319 8.14 27.09 -4.22
C GLN A 319 7.45 27.72 -5.44
N ARG A 320 6.39 27.09 -5.98
CA ARG A 320 5.53 27.70 -7.02
C ARG A 320 4.70 28.87 -6.50
N GLN A 321 4.49 28.97 -5.18
CA GLN A 321 3.73 30.04 -4.52
C GLN A 321 4.65 31.10 -3.89
N ASN A 322 5.78 30.68 -3.30
CA ASN A 322 6.85 31.56 -2.84
C ASN A 322 8.23 30.90 -3.09
N PRO A 323 9.05 31.42 -4.03
CA PRO A 323 10.37 30.86 -4.36
C PRO A 323 11.34 30.71 -3.18
N ASP A 324 11.21 31.54 -2.14
CA ASP A 324 12.10 31.53 -0.96
C ASP A 324 11.85 30.34 -0.02
N ALA A 325 10.86 29.47 -0.32
CA ALA A 325 10.55 28.27 0.43
C ALA A 325 11.70 27.23 0.39
N ALA A 326 12.66 27.38 1.31
CA ALA A 326 13.88 26.59 1.36
C ALA A 326 13.62 25.10 1.70
N PRO A 327 14.23 24.13 0.97
CA PRO A 327 13.97 22.69 1.18
C PRO A 327 14.28 22.18 2.58
N HIS A 328 15.29 22.76 3.26
CA HIS A 328 15.66 22.41 4.63
C HIS A 328 14.58 22.84 5.63
N THR A 329 14.07 24.06 5.50
CA THR A 329 12.99 24.61 6.36
C THR A 329 11.70 23.78 6.24
N VAL A 330 11.36 23.33 5.03
CA VAL A 330 10.26 22.37 4.80
C VAL A 330 10.56 21.01 5.44
N GLN A 331 11.81 20.51 5.34
CA GLN A 331 12.21 19.24 5.96
C GLN A 331 12.07 19.25 7.48
N THR A 332 12.55 20.29 8.16
CA THR A 332 12.45 20.44 9.63
C THR A 332 10.99 20.47 10.08
N ALA A 333 10.11 21.18 9.34
CA ALA A 333 8.68 21.20 9.62
C ALA A 333 8.01 19.81 9.44
N LEU A 334 8.33 19.09 8.36
CA LEU A 334 7.83 17.72 8.14
C LEU A 334 8.31 16.74 9.23
N GLN A 335 9.55 16.86 9.67
CA GLN A 335 10.11 16.05 10.76
C GLN A 335 9.45 16.37 12.11
N SER A 336 9.22 17.66 12.43
CA SER A 336 8.45 18.09 13.61
C SER A 336 7.03 17.51 13.60
N LEU A 337 6.31 17.65 12.49
CA LEU A 337 4.95 17.14 12.31
C LEU A 337 4.88 15.60 12.42
N ALA A 338 5.92 14.89 11.96
CA ALA A 338 6.05 13.44 12.12
C ALA A 338 6.34 13.04 13.59
N GLN A 339 7.23 13.76 14.29
CA GLN A 339 7.49 13.55 15.72
C GLN A 339 6.28 13.89 16.61
N ARG A 340 5.42 14.81 16.16
CA ARG A 340 4.10 15.10 16.77
C ARG A 340 3.00 14.13 16.36
N GLY A 341 3.28 13.15 15.49
CA GLY A 341 2.33 12.14 15.02
C GLY A 341 1.22 12.69 14.11
N VAL A 342 1.29 13.96 13.69
CA VAL A 342 0.35 14.61 12.76
C VAL A 342 0.50 14.03 11.36
N LEU A 343 1.75 13.80 10.96
CA LEU A 343 2.13 13.08 9.75
C LEU A 343 2.71 11.71 10.11
N ARG A 344 2.58 10.75 9.20
CA ARG A 344 3.23 9.44 9.26
C ARG A 344 4.31 9.36 8.18
N PRO A 345 5.59 9.12 8.53
CA PRO A 345 6.63 8.87 7.54
C PRO A 345 6.41 7.48 6.91
N MET A 346 6.62 7.40 5.60
CA MET A 346 6.42 6.20 4.77
C MET A 346 7.72 5.80 4.03
N GLY A 347 8.86 6.33 4.49
CA GLY A 347 10.19 6.16 3.92
C GLY A 347 11.12 7.24 4.46
N ALA A 348 12.30 7.41 3.86
CA ALA A 348 13.27 8.44 4.27
C ALA A 348 12.81 9.88 3.97
N ILE A 349 11.97 10.06 2.94
CA ILE A 349 11.58 11.38 2.42
C ILE A 349 10.06 11.56 2.19
N SER A 350 9.25 10.55 2.47
CA SER A 350 7.83 10.52 2.10
C SER A 350 6.92 10.54 3.33
N TYR A 351 5.87 11.34 3.29
CA TYR A 351 4.98 11.65 4.40
C TYR A 351 3.52 11.59 3.95
N ARG A 352 2.63 11.06 4.80
CA ARG A 352 1.18 11.19 4.63
C ARG A 352 0.54 11.70 5.92
N PHE A 353 -0.69 12.18 5.87
CA PHE A 353 -1.44 12.48 7.08
C PHE A 353 -1.65 11.20 7.92
N HIS A 354 -1.62 11.32 9.25
CA HIS A 354 -1.96 10.19 10.13
C HIS A 354 -3.45 9.82 10.00
N VAL A 355 -4.30 10.82 9.74
CA VAL A 355 -5.75 10.69 9.52
C VAL A 355 -6.15 11.54 8.32
N GLU A 356 -6.74 10.95 7.28
CA GLU A 356 -7.11 11.66 6.05
C GLU A 356 -8.21 12.72 6.30
N LEU A 357 -9.10 12.51 7.28
CA LEU A 357 -10.07 13.53 7.70
C LEU A 357 -9.40 14.86 8.14
N LEU A 358 -8.16 14.86 8.66
CA LEU A 358 -7.42 16.09 8.95
C LEU A 358 -7.05 16.84 7.67
N ARG A 359 -6.62 16.13 6.62
CA ARG A 359 -6.31 16.71 5.30
C ARG A 359 -7.54 17.40 4.72
N LEU A 360 -8.69 16.73 4.78
CA LEU A 360 -9.97 17.27 4.33
C LEU A 360 -10.37 18.51 5.16
N TRP A 361 -10.28 18.44 6.49
CA TRP A 361 -10.60 19.58 7.35
C TRP A 361 -9.72 20.80 7.07
N LEU A 362 -8.41 20.61 6.94
CA LEU A 362 -7.46 21.67 6.58
C LEU A 362 -7.78 22.31 5.22
N ARG A 363 -8.32 21.54 4.27
CA ARG A 363 -8.62 22.01 2.92
C ARG A 363 -9.82 22.96 2.89
N GLU A 364 -10.80 22.77 3.78
CA GLU A 364 -11.93 23.69 3.96
C GLU A 364 -11.60 24.86 4.91
N HIS A 365 -10.78 24.62 5.94
CA HIS A 365 -10.54 25.57 7.03
C HIS A 365 -9.30 26.46 6.88
N THR A 366 -8.42 26.20 5.91
CA THR A 366 -7.15 26.93 5.76
C THR A 366 -6.94 27.47 4.35
N ARG A 367 -6.36 28.66 4.26
CA ARG A 367 -6.03 29.32 2.99
C ARG A 367 -4.53 29.27 2.76
N LEU A 368 -4.11 28.55 1.73
CA LEU A 368 -2.70 28.32 1.39
C LEU A 368 -1.92 29.64 1.27
N GLU A 369 -2.44 30.58 0.49
CA GLU A 369 -1.83 31.89 0.23
C GLU A 369 -1.61 32.69 1.52
N GLU A 370 -2.63 32.79 2.39
CA GLU A 370 -2.53 33.49 3.68
C GLU A 370 -1.51 32.85 4.62
N ASN A 371 -1.39 31.51 4.62
CA ASN A 371 -0.45 30.81 5.49
C ASN A 371 0.99 30.89 4.96
N ILE A 372 1.22 30.85 3.64
CA ILE A 372 2.54 31.06 3.04
C ILE A 372 3.01 32.50 3.26
N ALA A 373 2.12 33.49 3.16
CA ALA A 373 2.44 34.91 3.37
C ALA A 373 2.73 35.29 4.84
N ARG A 374 2.41 34.42 5.81
CA ARG A 374 2.69 34.62 7.25
C ARG A 374 4.07 34.12 7.70
N VAL A 375 4.90 33.64 6.77
CA VAL A 375 6.24 33.09 7.05
C VAL A 375 7.30 33.99 6.43
N ASP A 376 8.29 34.41 7.22
CA ASP A 376 9.50 35.06 6.71
C ASP A 376 10.47 34.02 6.15
N TRP A 377 10.17 33.56 4.93
CA TRP A 377 10.99 32.58 4.22
C TRP A 377 12.40 33.09 3.94
N ALA A 378 12.54 34.38 3.62
CA ALA A 378 13.82 35.00 3.29
C ALA A 378 14.75 35.12 4.50
N GLY A 379 14.22 35.53 5.66
CA GLY A 379 14.97 35.54 6.93
C GLY A 379 15.46 34.14 7.31
N LEU A 380 14.56 33.14 7.26
CA LEU A 380 14.90 31.74 7.56
C LEU A 380 15.92 31.13 6.58
N ALA A 381 15.89 31.54 5.30
CA ALA A 381 16.89 31.13 4.30
C ALA A 381 18.26 31.80 4.53
N ALA A 382 18.27 33.04 5.03
CA ALA A 382 19.49 33.78 5.37
C ALA A 382 20.17 33.21 6.63
N GLU A 383 19.42 32.87 7.69
CA GLU A 383 19.98 32.24 8.90
C GLU A 383 20.60 30.86 8.63
N ALA A 384 20.09 30.12 7.64
CA ALA A 384 20.68 28.85 7.19
C ALA A 384 22.02 29.02 6.44
N SER A 385 22.47 30.25 6.16
CA SER A 385 23.69 30.56 5.39
C SER A 385 24.73 31.28 6.28
N PRO A 386 25.65 30.55 6.95
CA PRO A 386 26.61 31.16 7.87
C PRO A 386 27.65 32.01 7.15
N ALA A 387 27.55 33.33 7.28
CA ALA A 387 28.50 34.27 6.70
C ALA A 387 29.81 34.34 7.52
N GLY A 388 30.96 34.15 6.85
CA GLY A 388 32.24 34.71 7.30
C GLY A 388 33.36 33.76 7.71
N GLN A 389 33.96 33.05 6.75
CA GLN A 389 35.42 32.86 6.75
C GLN A 389 36.02 33.34 5.43
N VAL A 390 36.55 34.57 5.43
CA VAL A 390 37.39 35.09 4.35
C VAL A 390 38.82 34.68 4.62
N VAL A 391 39.32 33.69 3.87
CA VAL A 391 40.76 33.36 3.84
C VAL A 391 41.33 33.86 2.52
N GLN A 392 42.23 34.85 2.60
CA GLN A 392 42.91 35.40 1.43
C GLN A 392 43.97 34.43 0.90
N THR A 393 44.22 34.46 -0.41
CA THR A 393 45.30 33.71 -1.09
C THR A 393 46.58 34.54 -1.25
N PRO A 394 47.69 34.13 -0.60
CA PRO A 394 49.05 34.44 -1.04
C PRO A 394 49.82 33.11 -1.37
N PRO A 395 51.14 33.08 -1.65
CA PRO A 395 51.62 32.70 -2.98
C PRO A 395 52.21 31.28 -3.08
N ALA A 396 52.65 30.91 -4.29
CA ALA A 396 52.94 29.51 -4.65
C ALA A 396 54.40 29.04 -4.44
N MET A 397 54.53 27.72 -4.14
CA MET A 397 55.74 26.87 -4.15
C MET A 397 56.75 27.10 -2.99
N GLN A 398 57.55 26.12 -2.52
CA GLN A 398 58.00 24.84 -3.11
C GLN A 398 58.11 23.66 -2.08
N ALA A 399 57.71 22.44 -2.50
CA ALA A 399 58.35 21.11 -2.26
C ALA A 399 58.59 20.57 -0.80
N PRO A 400 58.90 19.25 -0.56
CA PRO A 400 59.10 18.13 -1.51
C PRO A 400 58.39 16.77 -1.22
N ARG A 401 57.72 16.24 -2.26
CA ARG A 401 57.63 14.81 -2.72
C ARG A 401 57.90 13.62 -1.76
N ARG A 402 56.90 12.73 -1.62
CA ARG A 402 56.86 11.28 -2.07
C ARG A 402 55.62 10.55 -1.48
N ARG A 403 55.00 9.52 -2.09
CA ARG A 403 54.83 9.13 -3.51
C ARG A 403 53.78 8.00 -3.63
N SER A 404 52.60 8.25 -4.21
CA SER A 404 51.70 7.23 -4.78
C SER A 404 51.04 7.79 -6.05
N ARG A 405 50.40 6.96 -6.89
CA ARG A 405 50.15 7.29 -8.31
C ARG A 405 48.67 7.49 -8.65
N LEU A 406 48.31 8.70 -9.07
CA LEU A 406 47.07 9.02 -9.78
C LEU A 406 47.37 9.77 -11.09
N ARG A 407 47.47 8.99 -12.18
CA ARG A 407 47.37 9.34 -13.61
C ARG A 407 47.00 8.03 -14.33
N PRO A 408 46.12 7.99 -15.35
CA PRO A 408 45.65 9.12 -16.17
C PRO A 408 44.14 9.40 -16.08
N PHE A 409 43.74 10.67 -16.24
CA PHE A 409 42.35 11.03 -16.61
C PHE A 409 42.32 12.43 -17.26
N LEU A 410 42.86 13.44 -16.56
CA LEU A 410 42.92 14.85 -16.99
C LEU A 410 43.73 15.12 -18.27
N LEU A 411 44.45 14.13 -18.83
CA LEU A 411 45.12 14.27 -20.12
C LEU A 411 44.18 13.96 -21.30
N GLY A 412 43.13 13.15 -21.09
CA GLY A 412 42.18 12.75 -22.13
C GLY A 412 41.28 13.90 -22.59
N MET A 413 40.67 14.63 -21.64
CA MET A 413 39.75 15.73 -21.95
C MET A 413 40.39 16.83 -22.82
N VAL A 414 41.66 17.16 -22.57
CA VAL A 414 42.39 18.18 -23.36
C VAL A 414 42.67 17.69 -24.78
N LEU A 415 43.01 16.40 -24.96
CA LEU A 415 43.18 15.80 -26.28
C LEU A 415 41.87 15.76 -27.07
N SER A 416 40.76 15.37 -26.44
CA SER A 416 39.44 15.32 -27.10
C SER A 416 38.99 16.70 -27.61
N ALA A 417 39.23 17.76 -26.85
CA ALA A 417 38.92 19.13 -27.27
C ALA A 417 39.72 19.56 -28.51
N CYS A 418 41.02 19.20 -28.58
CA CYS A 418 41.85 19.47 -29.75
C CYS A 418 41.42 18.70 -31.00
N VAL A 419 40.94 17.46 -30.85
CA VAL A 419 40.43 16.64 -31.98
C VAL A 419 39.14 17.22 -32.54
N LEU A 420 38.19 17.63 -31.69
CA LEU A 420 36.94 18.30 -32.11
C LEU A 420 37.20 19.61 -32.85
N ALA A 421 38.13 20.44 -32.35
CA ALA A 421 38.55 21.66 -33.04
C ALA A 421 39.18 21.36 -34.42
N SER A 422 39.97 20.29 -34.51
CA SER A 422 40.62 19.88 -35.76
C SER A 422 39.62 19.36 -36.80
N LEU A 423 38.60 18.62 -36.38
CA LEU A 423 37.51 18.15 -37.26
C LEU A 423 36.68 19.31 -37.81
N LEU A 424 36.38 20.33 -37.00
CA LEU A 424 35.69 21.54 -37.45
C LEU A 424 36.52 22.34 -38.47
N VAL A 425 37.85 22.42 -38.29
CA VAL A 425 38.74 23.03 -39.29
C VAL A 425 38.81 22.21 -40.58
N LEU A 426 38.81 20.87 -40.50
CA LEU A 426 38.80 19.99 -41.68
C LEU A 426 37.49 20.06 -42.47
N ALA A 427 36.34 20.18 -41.79
CA ALA A 427 35.06 20.44 -42.43
C ALA A 427 35.03 21.82 -43.11
N TRP A 428 35.55 22.86 -42.45
CA TRP A 428 35.65 24.21 -43.04
C TRP A 428 36.63 24.29 -44.23
N LEU A 429 37.64 23.42 -44.27
CA LEU A 429 38.55 23.25 -45.39
C LEU A 429 38.04 22.27 -46.48
N GLY A 430 36.80 21.79 -46.38
CA GLY A 430 36.14 20.98 -47.41
C GLY A 430 36.60 19.53 -47.53
N TYR A 431 37.09 18.92 -46.44
CA TYR A 431 37.56 17.53 -46.43
C TYR A 431 36.53 16.50 -45.90
N VAL A 432 35.37 16.93 -45.40
CA VAL A 432 34.29 16.04 -44.90
C VAL A 432 32.92 16.68 -45.20
N ASP A 433 32.00 15.91 -45.80
CA ASP A 433 30.62 16.33 -46.09
C ASP A 433 29.63 16.02 -44.96
N LEU A 434 28.58 16.84 -44.84
CA LEU A 434 27.43 16.64 -43.93
C LEU A 434 26.11 17.00 -44.64
N PRO A 435 25.08 16.12 -44.65
CA PRO A 435 23.88 16.33 -45.47
C PRO A 435 22.81 17.24 -44.82
N GLY A 436 22.63 18.42 -45.43
CA GLY A 436 21.33 19.03 -45.80
C GLY A 436 20.18 19.16 -44.79
N ALA A 437 19.83 20.40 -44.45
CA ALA A 437 18.52 20.77 -43.89
C ALA A 437 17.56 21.30 -44.98
N VAL A 438 16.24 21.26 -44.75
CA VAL A 438 15.19 21.73 -45.69
C VAL A 438 14.16 22.61 -44.96
N SER A 439 13.61 23.61 -45.66
CA SER A 439 12.73 24.67 -45.14
C SER A 439 11.26 24.26 -44.94
N LEU A 440 10.54 25.09 -44.17
CA LEU A 440 9.08 25.08 -44.00
C LEU A 440 8.38 25.89 -45.10
N GLU A 441 7.22 25.42 -45.59
CA GLU A 441 6.19 26.21 -46.28
C GLU A 441 4.76 25.72 -45.90
N PRO A 442 3.68 26.51 -46.12
CA PRO A 442 2.44 26.40 -45.33
C PRO A 442 1.24 25.64 -45.97
N THR A 443 0.21 25.45 -45.13
CA THR A 443 -1.03 24.69 -45.33
C THR A 443 -2.06 25.32 -46.30
N PRO A 444 -2.88 24.48 -46.96
CA PRO A 444 -4.24 24.83 -47.38
C PRO A 444 -5.34 23.97 -46.69
N THR A 445 -6.62 24.36 -46.84
CA THR A 445 -7.76 23.94 -46.00
C THR A 445 -8.64 22.80 -46.54
N LEU A 446 -9.49 22.27 -45.65
CA LEU A 446 -10.52 21.24 -45.90
C LEU A 446 -11.75 21.75 -46.69
N GLU A 447 -12.36 20.88 -47.50
CA GLU A 447 -13.82 20.83 -47.75
C GLU A 447 -14.31 19.36 -47.84
N PRO A 448 -15.58 19.05 -47.49
CA PRO A 448 -16.12 17.69 -47.49
C PRO A 448 -16.97 17.35 -48.73
N VAL A 449 -17.06 16.06 -49.09
CA VAL A 449 -17.98 15.54 -50.13
C VAL A 449 -18.76 14.32 -49.62
N ILE A 450 -20.01 14.19 -50.06
CA ILE A 450 -21.02 13.26 -49.51
C ILE A 450 -21.17 12.00 -50.39
N PHE A 451 -21.50 10.87 -49.77
CA PHE A 451 -21.76 9.59 -50.43
C PHE A 451 -23.06 9.56 -51.26
N GLN A 452 -23.05 8.77 -52.34
CA GLN A 452 -24.25 8.10 -52.88
C GLN A 452 -23.95 6.60 -53.10
N MET A 453 -24.99 5.77 -53.02
CA MET A 453 -24.94 4.32 -53.24
C MET A 453 -25.81 3.94 -54.45
N GLU A 454 -25.33 3.07 -55.33
CA GLU A 454 -26.17 2.29 -56.25
C GLU A 454 -25.61 0.86 -56.43
N THR A 455 -26.50 -0.08 -56.76
CA THR A 455 -26.25 -1.52 -57.01
C THR A 455 -27.34 -2.05 -57.97
N PRO A 456 -27.35 -3.32 -58.44
CA PRO A 456 -26.37 -3.89 -59.39
C PRO A 456 -27.03 -4.67 -60.56
N ALA A 457 -26.29 -4.95 -61.64
CA ALA A 457 -26.67 -5.93 -62.69
C ALA A 457 -25.50 -6.32 -63.62
N ALA A 458 -25.52 -7.35 -64.47
CA ALA A 458 -25.99 -8.76 -64.32
C ALA A 458 -25.64 -9.58 -65.60
N GLY A 459 -25.17 -10.82 -65.47
CA GLY A 459 -25.00 -11.82 -66.57
C GLY A 459 -23.69 -11.75 -67.39
N ALA A 460 -23.27 -12.79 -68.12
CA ALA A 460 -23.77 -14.18 -68.21
C ALA A 460 -22.73 -15.17 -68.81
N SER A 461 -22.93 -16.48 -68.56
CA SER A 461 -22.62 -17.72 -69.35
C SER A 461 -21.54 -17.73 -70.46
N ALA A 462 -20.73 -18.79 -70.69
CA ALA A 462 -20.61 -20.16 -70.12
C ALA A 462 -19.15 -20.70 -70.41
N THR A 463 -18.70 -21.97 -70.44
CA THR A 463 -19.32 -23.32 -70.58
C THR A 463 -18.41 -24.44 -69.99
N ALA A 464 -18.46 -25.69 -70.50
CA ALA A 464 -17.70 -26.89 -70.07
C ALA A 464 -16.40 -27.11 -70.92
N GLU A 465 -15.52 -28.11 -70.74
CA GLU A 465 -15.69 -29.47 -70.18
C GLU A 465 -14.35 -30.18 -69.78
N ALA A 466 -14.45 -31.26 -69.00
CA ALA A 466 -13.45 -32.33 -68.76
C ALA A 466 -12.25 -32.14 -67.78
N SER A 467 -11.68 -33.28 -67.36
CA SER A 467 -10.61 -33.53 -66.36
C SER A 467 -9.89 -34.86 -66.71
N PRO A 468 -8.71 -35.26 -66.14
CA PRO A 468 -8.12 -34.81 -64.86
C PRO A 468 -6.58 -34.51 -64.82
N THR A 469 -6.18 -33.74 -63.80
CA THR A 469 -5.11 -33.97 -62.78
C THR A 469 -3.88 -34.85 -63.11
N PRO A 470 -2.62 -34.51 -62.66
CA PRO A 470 -2.04 -33.20 -62.26
C PRO A 470 -0.65 -32.86 -62.88
N ALA A 471 -0.25 -31.59 -62.83
CA ALA A 471 1.16 -31.16 -62.78
C ALA A 471 1.29 -29.79 -62.08
N ALA A 472 2.49 -29.50 -61.54
CA ALA A 472 2.74 -28.42 -60.59
C ALA A 472 2.39 -26.97 -61.03
N THR A 473 1.81 -26.23 -60.09
CA THR A 473 2.03 -24.81 -59.75
C THR A 473 2.10 -23.76 -60.88
N PRO A 474 1.19 -22.78 -60.83
CA PRO A 474 1.61 -21.38 -60.76
C PRO A 474 1.19 -20.69 -59.45
N THR A 475 1.94 -19.64 -59.10
CA THR A 475 1.78 -18.79 -57.92
C THR A 475 0.34 -18.27 -57.75
N PRO A 476 -0.27 -18.35 -56.55
CA PRO A 476 -1.50 -17.61 -56.29
C PRO A 476 -1.21 -16.11 -56.32
N THR A 477 -2.03 -15.36 -57.06
CA THR A 477 -2.12 -13.90 -56.88
C THR A 477 -2.30 -13.59 -55.39
N PRO A 478 -1.56 -12.65 -54.79
CA PRO A 478 -1.78 -12.30 -53.39
C PRO A 478 -3.24 -11.91 -53.21
N ALA A 479 -3.93 -12.61 -52.31
CA ALA A 479 -5.26 -12.21 -51.90
C ALA A 479 -5.17 -10.77 -51.37
N LEU A 480 -6.17 -9.93 -51.71
CA LEU A 480 -6.24 -8.56 -51.22
C LEU A 480 -6.62 -8.58 -49.74
N VAL A 481 -5.65 -8.92 -48.88
CA VAL A 481 -5.76 -8.78 -47.44
C VAL A 481 -5.92 -7.28 -47.17
N ILE A 482 -7.14 -6.88 -46.83
CA ILE A 482 -7.42 -5.54 -46.29
C ILE A 482 -6.88 -5.54 -44.86
N ALA A 483 -5.56 -5.48 -44.76
CA ALA A 483 -4.83 -5.44 -43.50
C ALA A 483 -5.16 -4.10 -42.83
N ARG A 484 -6.12 -4.12 -41.91
CA ARG A 484 -6.09 -3.18 -40.80
C ARG A 484 -4.83 -3.53 -39.99
N PRO A 485 -3.88 -2.60 -39.80
CA PRO A 485 -2.80 -2.80 -38.85
C PRO A 485 -3.39 -2.68 -37.44
N LEU A 486 -4.01 -3.77 -36.98
CA LEU A 486 -4.44 -3.92 -35.60
C LEU A 486 -3.19 -4.32 -34.79
N PRO A 487 -2.95 -3.72 -33.61
CA PRO A 487 -1.84 -4.11 -32.77
C PRO A 487 -2.00 -5.57 -32.34
N ALA A 488 -0.89 -6.31 -32.38
CA ALA A 488 -0.83 -7.75 -32.15
C ALA A 488 -0.26 -8.12 -30.77
N ILE A 489 0.35 -7.17 -30.07
CA ILE A 489 0.94 -7.37 -28.74
C ILE A 489 0.34 -6.34 -27.80
N THR A 490 -0.12 -6.78 -26.63
CA THR A 490 -0.33 -5.90 -25.46
C THR A 490 0.72 -6.21 -24.40
N PHE A 491 1.07 -5.22 -23.58
CA PHE A 491 2.08 -5.34 -22.52
C PHE A 491 1.85 -4.27 -21.46
N MET A 492 2.44 -4.42 -20.28
CA MET A 492 2.49 -3.34 -19.29
C MET A 492 3.82 -2.58 -19.39
N ALA A 493 3.79 -1.26 -19.23
CA ALA A 493 5.01 -0.45 -19.17
C ALA A 493 4.89 0.74 -18.22
N ARG A 494 6.05 1.23 -17.75
CA ARG A 494 6.19 2.44 -16.91
C ARG A 494 7.48 3.20 -17.26
N ASP A 495 7.44 4.52 -17.24
CA ASP A 495 8.62 5.36 -17.45
C ASP A 495 9.52 5.33 -16.20
N ARG A 496 10.85 5.24 -16.39
CA ARG A 496 11.85 5.07 -15.31
C ARG A 496 12.17 6.36 -14.56
N GLU A 497 11.91 7.51 -15.18
CA GLU A 497 12.04 8.84 -14.57
C GLU A 497 10.75 9.67 -14.78
N GLY A 498 10.26 10.32 -13.72
CA GLY A 498 9.04 11.15 -13.76
C GLY A 498 8.22 11.07 -12.48
N GLU A 499 7.21 11.94 -12.35
CA GLU A 499 6.16 11.84 -11.32
C GLU A 499 4.97 11.06 -11.88
N GLY A 500 4.35 10.18 -11.07
CA GLY A 500 3.25 9.32 -11.53
C GLY A 500 3.69 8.01 -12.21
N GLN A 501 4.76 7.37 -11.72
CA GLN A 501 5.27 6.08 -12.22
C GLN A 501 4.32 4.91 -11.89
N VAL A 502 3.18 4.85 -12.58
CA VAL A 502 2.25 3.71 -12.56
C VAL A 502 2.49 2.81 -13.77
N TRP A 503 2.26 1.50 -13.60
CA TRP A 503 2.15 0.58 -14.73
C TRP A 503 0.91 0.91 -15.55
N ARG A 504 1.08 0.99 -16.87
CA ARG A 504 0.01 1.25 -17.83
C ARG A 504 0.02 0.17 -18.90
N ILE A 505 -1.14 -0.11 -19.47
CA ILE A 505 -1.25 -1.06 -20.58
C ILE A 505 -0.94 -0.32 -21.88
N TYR A 506 -0.08 -0.90 -22.70
CA TYR A 506 0.27 -0.47 -24.04
C TYR A 506 -0.10 -1.54 -25.06
N VAL A 507 -0.22 -1.14 -26.32
CA VAL A 507 -0.40 -2.03 -27.47
C VAL A 507 0.55 -1.64 -28.60
N MET A 508 1.05 -2.64 -29.35
CA MET A 508 1.93 -2.45 -30.50
C MET A 508 1.72 -3.51 -31.58
N ASN A 509 2.22 -3.24 -32.78
CA ASN A 509 2.20 -4.14 -33.91
C ASN A 509 3.12 -5.36 -33.70
N ALA A 510 2.92 -6.39 -34.52
CA ALA A 510 3.70 -7.63 -34.54
C ALA A 510 5.22 -7.45 -34.76
N ASP A 511 5.64 -6.27 -35.24
CA ASP A 511 7.03 -5.88 -35.55
C ASP A 511 7.60 -4.86 -34.55
N GLY A 512 6.91 -4.60 -33.43
CA GLY A 512 7.29 -3.59 -32.42
C GLY A 512 6.86 -2.15 -32.76
N THR A 513 6.34 -1.89 -33.96
CA THR A 513 5.94 -0.53 -34.36
C THR A 513 4.60 -0.11 -33.75
N GLY A 514 4.30 1.19 -33.74
CA GLY A 514 2.97 1.70 -33.36
C GLY A 514 2.63 1.67 -31.86
N VAL A 515 3.64 1.54 -30.99
CA VAL A 515 3.49 1.55 -29.51
C VAL A 515 2.59 2.70 -29.06
N THR A 516 1.42 2.34 -28.52
CA THR A 516 0.37 3.28 -28.10
C THR A 516 -0.11 2.93 -26.68
N PRO A 517 -0.18 3.88 -25.74
CA PRO A 517 -0.75 3.64 -24.42
C PRO A 517 -2.27 3.47 -24.53
N LEU A 518 -2.79 2.38 -23.98
CA LEU A 518 -4.21 2.04 -23.98
C LEU A 518 -4.94 2.56 -22.73
N THR A 519 -4.22 2.77 -21.61
CA THR A 519 -4.80 3.20 -20.33
C THR A 519 -4.27 4.55 -19.83
N PRO A 520 -5.07 5.32 -19.05
CA PRO A 520 -4.62 6.56 -18.43
C PRO A 520 -3.49 6.37 -17.39
N PRO A 521 -2.71 7.43 -17.08
CA PRO A 521 -1.61 7.42 -16.12
C PRO A 521 -2.08 7.79 -14.69
N ASP A 522 -3.14 7.15 -14.20
CA ASP A 522 -3.85 7.47 -12.96
C ASP A 522 -3.79 6.36 -11.89
N ALA A 523 -3.65 5.10 -12.30
CA ALA A 523 -3.57 3.93 -11.43
C ALA A 523 -2.80 2.78 -12.10
N ASP A 524 -2.17 1.92 -11.29
CA ASP A 524 -1.51 0.71 -11.77
C ASP A 524 -2.48 -0.21 -12.51
N ARG A 525 -2.05 -0.64 -13.71
CA ARG A 525 -2.72 -1.64 -14.56
C ARG A 525 -1.67 -2.60 -15.11
N THR A 526 -1.78 -3.87 -14.74
CA THR A 526 -0.73 -4.89 -14.90
C THR A 526 -1.29 -6.21 -15.43
N ALA A 527 -0.39 -7.08 -15.92
CA ALA A 527 -0.72 -8.39 -16.50
C ALA A 527 -1.89 -8.38 -17.51
N PRO A 528 -1.79 -7.58 -18.60
CA PRO A 528 -2.81 -7.55 -19.64
C PRO A 528 -2.81 -8.83 -20.48
N VAL A 529 -3.98 -9.41 -20.74
CA VAL A 529 -4.15 -10.60 -21.59
C VAL A 529 -5.29 -10.41 -22.59
N TRP A 530 -5.03 -10.73 -23.86
CA TRP A 530 -6.05 -10.73 -24.91
C TRP A 530 -7.08 -11.85 -24.72
N SER A 531 -8.33 -11.57 -25.09
CA SER A 531 -9.37 -12.60 -25.27
C SER A 531 -9.12 -13.46 -26.52
N PRO A 532 -9.71 -14.67 -26.62
CA PRO A 532 -9.58 -15.53 -27.80
C PRO A 532 -10.15 -14.93 -29.10
N ASP A 533 -11.13 -14.03 -28.97
CA ASP A 533 -11.69 -13.25 -30.08
C ASP A 533 -10.82 -12.03 -30.48
N GLY A 534 -9.83 -11.68 -29.64
CA GLY A 534 -8.97 -10.50 -29.80
C GLY A 534 -9.69 -9.16 -29.63
N ASP A 535 -10.98 -9.12 -29.32
CA ASP A 535 -11.77 -7.87 -29.25
C ASP A 535 -11.82 -7.27 -27.83
N ARG A 536 -11.25 -7.96 -26.84
CA ARG A 536 -11.18 -7.52 -25.44
C ARG A 536 -9.80 -7.83 -24.82
N ILE A 537 -9.49 -7.11 -23.74
CA ILE A 537 -8.31 -7.33 -22.89
C ILE A 537 -8.78 -7.44 -21.44
N ALA A 538 -8.36 -8.50 -20.75
CA ALA A 538 -8.48 -8.61 -19.30
C ALA A 538 -7.17 -8.15 -18.64
N TYR A 539 -7.24 -7.52 -17.47
CA TYR A 539 -6.08 -6.99 -16.76
C TYR A 539 -6.34 -6.84 -15.27
N VAL A 540 -5.27 -6.75 -14.47
CA VAL A 540 -5.35 -6.39 -13.05
C VAL A 540 -5.31 -4.87 -12.92
N SER A 541 -6.14 -4.26 -12.08
CA SER A 541 -6.00 -2.85 -11.69
C SER A 541 -6.17 -2.61 -10.21
N LEU A 542 -5.48 -1.59 -9.69
CA LEU A 542 -5.55 -1.10 -8.31
C LEU A 542 -6.54 0.08 -8.14
N GLN A 543 -7.28 0.45 -9.19
CA GLN A 543 -8.09 1.67 -9.24
C GLN A 543 -9.18 1.78 -8.13
N ASP A 544 -9.77 0.66 -7.71
CA ASP A 544 -10.80 0.61 -6.64
C ASP A 544 -10.22 0.36 -5.22
N GLY A 545 -8.89 0.49 -5.06
CA GLY A 545 -8.18 0.45 -3.77
C GLY A 545 -7.74 -0.94 -3.28
N ASN A 546 -8.11 -2.00 -3.98
CA ASN A 546 -7.50 -3.34 -3.94
C ASN A 546 -7.30 -3.83 -5.38
N ARG A 547 -6.50 -4.89 -5.61
CA ARG A 547 -6.31 -5.41 -6.96
C ARG A 547 -7.50 -6.26 -7.40
N GLU A 548 -8.03 -5.92 -8.56
CA GLU A 548 -9.26 -6.48 -9.12
C GLU A 548 -9.03 -6.82 -10.61
N ILE A 549 -9.74 -7.82 -11.11
CA ILE A 549 -9.75 -8.15 -12.53
C ILE A 549 -10.75 -7.25 -13.25
N TYR A 550 -10.26 -6.51 -14.23
CA TYR A 550 -11.07 -5.72 -15.15
C TYR A 550 -11.02 -6.32 -16.55
N VAL A 551 -12.06 -6.05 -17.34
CA VAL A 551 -12.06 -6.29 -18.80
C VAL A 551 -12.42 -5.00 -19.51
N MET A 552 -11.72 -4.69 -20.59
CA MET A 552 -11.99 -3.58 -21.51
C MET A 552 -12.02 -4.07 -22.96
N ASN A 553 -12.52 -3.23 -23.86
CA ASN A 553 -12.43 -3.46 -25.31
C ASN A 553 -10.97 -3.35 -25.80
N ALA A 554 -10.69 -3.90 -26.99
CA ALA A 554 -9.39 -3.83 -27.67
C ALA A 554 -8.85 -2.40 -27.90
N ASP A 555 -9.72 -1.38 -27.87
CA ASP A 555 -9.40 0.04 -28.03
C ASP A 555 -9.27 0.79 -26.69
N GLY A 556 -9.32 0.08 -25.55
CA GLY A 556 -9.27 0.65 -24.21
C GLY A 556 -10.60 1.20 -23.70
N SER A 557 -11.67 1.15 -24.50
CA SER A 557 -12.99 1.63 -24.09
C SER A 557 -13.73 0.63 -23.18
N ASN A 558 -14.71 1.14 -22.43
CA ASN A 558 -15.62 0.37 -21.57
C ASN A 558 -14.93 -0.58 -20.57
N PRO A 559 -14.02 -0.08 -19.70
CA PRO A 559 -13.45 -0.90 -18.62
C PRO A 559 -14.52 -1.27 -17.58
N VAL A 560 -14.64 -2.56 -17.28
CA VAL A 560 -15.59 -3.14 -16.32
C VAL A 560 -14.84 -3.96 -15.28
N ASN A 561 -14.95 -3.59 -13.99
CA ASN A 561 -14.53 -4.43 -12.86
C ASN A 561 -15.42 -5.69 -12.82
N LEU A 562 -14.79 -6.87 -12.90
CA LEU A 562 -15.45 -8.17 -13.05
C LEU A 562 -15.53 -8.96 -11.74
N THR A 563 -14.51 -8.87 -10.87
CA THR A 563 -14.39 -9.71 -9.67
C THR A 563 -15.00 -9.10 -8.39
N ARG A 564 -14.95 -7.77 -8.26
CA ARG A 564 -15.62 -6.93 -7.24
C ARG A 564 -15.52 -7.44 -5.79
N HIS A 565 -14.33 -7.85 -5.35
CA HIS A 565 -14.09 -8.36 -4.01
C HIS A 565 -13.39 -7.31 -3.10
N PRO A 566 -13.23 -7.57 -1.79
CA PRO A 566 -12.30 -6.82 -0.94
C PRO A 566 -10.90 -7.46 -0.82
N ALA A 567 -10.59 -8.48 -1.60
CA ALA A 567 -9.27 -9.14 -1.60
C ALA A 567 -8.47 -8.75 -2.85
N ASP A 568 -7.19 -9.08 -2.87
CA ASP A 568 -6.39 -8.95 -4.10
C ASP A 568 -6.63 -10.15 -5.03
N ASP A 569 -7.07 -9.85 -6.24
CA ASP A 569 -7.13 -10.76 -7.40
C ASP A 569 -6.05 -10.40 -8.43
N TRP A 570 -5.42 -11.41 -9.02
CA TRP A 570 -4.20 -11.30 -9.83
C TRP A 570 -4.23 -12.21 -11.06
N THR A 571 -3.40 -11.89 -12.06
CA THR A 571 -3.00 -12.76 -13.18
C THR A 571 -4.19 -13.44 -13.89
N PRO A 572 -5.01 -12.68 -14.64
CA PRO A 572 -6.13 -13.24 -15.39
C PRO A 572 -5.64 -14.10 -16.57
N SER A 573 -6.41 -15.12 -16.92
CA SER A 573 -6.24 -15.93 -18.14
C SER A 573 -7.60 -16.37 -18.70
N TRP A 574 -7.86 -16.09 -19.97
CA TRP A 574 -9.11 -16.45 -20.64
C TRP A 574 -9.18 -17.95 -20.96
N SER A 575 -10.36 -18.56 -20.79
CA SER A 575 -10.65 -19.86 -21.41
C SER A 575 -10.64 -19.74 -22.94
N PRO A 576 -10.26 -20.77 -23.72
CA PRO A 576 -10.13 -20.66 -25.18
C PRO A 576 -11.43 -20.38 -25.94
N ASP A 577 -12.59 -20.64 -25.32
CA ASP A 577 -13.92 -20.30 -25.84
C ASP A 577 -14.37 -18.87 -25.51
N GLY A 578 -13.59 -18.13 -24.70
CA GLY A 578 -13.88 -16.78 -24.26
C GLY A 578 -15.04 -16.67 -23.25
N ALA A 579 -15.51 -17.79 -22.70
CA ALA A 579 -16.65 -17.85 -21.78
C ALA A 579 -16.29 -17.59 -20.31
N GLN A 580 -15.03 -17.84 -19.90
CA GLN A 580 -14.56 -17.72 -18.53
C GLN A 580 -13.18 -17.05 -18.45
N ILE A 581 -12.86 -16.49 -17.28
CA ILE A 581 -11.53 -16.02 -16.92
C ILE A 581 -11.11 -16.73 -15.64
N ALA A 582 -9.93 -17.37 -15.66
CA ALA A 582 -9.24 -17.87 -14.48
C ALA A 582 -8.33 -16.78 -13.89
N PHE A 583 -8.16 -16.76 -12.57
CA PHE A 583 -7.32 -15.76 -11.87
C PHE A 583 -6.83 -16.31 -10.52
N SER A 584 -5.74 -15.74 -10.00
CA SER A 584 -5.23 -16.01 -8.64
C SER A 584 -5.95 -15.10 -7.65
N SER A 585 -6.40 -15.60 -6.49
CA SER A 585 -7.12 -14.81 -5.50
C SER A 585 -6.66 -15.08 -4.07
N LEU A 586 -6.69 -14.05 -3.21
CA LEU A 586 -6.55 -14.18 -1.76
C LEU A 586 -7.87 -14.41 -1.00
N ARG A 587 -9.02 -14.53 -1.69
CA ARG A 587 -10.36 -14.57 -1.04
C ARG A 587 -10.59 -15.72 -0.05
N SER A 588 -9.79 -16.79 -0.13
CA SER A 588 -9.80 -17.93 0.82
C SER A 588 -8.88 -17.75 2.04
N GLY A 589 -8.18 -16.61 2.19
CA GLY A 589 -7.14 -16.42 3.22
C GLY A 589 -5.77 -17.02 2.86
N GLY A 590 -5.65 -17.57 1.65
CA GLY A 590 -4.42 -17.99 0.98
C GLY A 590 -4.58 -17.83 -0.52
N TRP A 591 -3.47 -17.91 -1.27
CA TRP A 591 -3.52 -17.86 -2.73
C TRP A 591 -4.15 -19.13 -3.30
N GLU A 592 -5.26 -18.99 -4.01
CA GLU A 592 -5.97 -20.07 -4.67
C GLU A 592 -6.48 -19.61 -6.05
N ILE A 593 -6.69 -20.57 -6.95
CA ILE A 593 -7.16 -20.32 -8.32
C ILE A 593 -8.68 -20.31 -8.36
N TYR A 594 -9.23 -19.27 -8.99
CA TYR A 594 -10.66 -19.07 -9.20
C TYR A 594 -10.99 -18.89 -10.67
N VAL A 595 -12.24 -19.20 -11.05
CA VAL A 595 -12.83 -18.85 -12.36
C VAL A 595 -14.09 -17.99 -12.20
N VAL A 596 -14.35 -17.12 -13.17
CA VAL A 596 -15.54 -16.27 -13.25
C VAL A 596 -16.14 -16.28 -14.68
N ASP A 597 -17.47 -16.30 -14.77
CA ASP A 597 -18.20 -16.27 -16.05
C ASP A 597 -18.15 -14.88 -16.70
N VAL A 598 -17.63 -14.81 -17.93
CA VAL A 598 -17.49 -13.58 -18.74
C VAL A 598 -18.85 -12.95 -19.07
N ALA A 599 -19.93 -13.74 -19.06
CA ALA A 599 -21.30 -13.25 -19.26
C ALA A 599 -21.71 -12.15 -18.26
N CYS A 600 -21.09 -12.10 -17.07
CA CYS A 600 -21.37 -11.09 -16.06
C CYS A 600 -20.95 -9.66 -16.45
N ILE A 601 -20.08 -9.49 -17.45
CA ILE A 601 -19.72 -8.18 -18.00
C ILE A 601 -20.96 -7.47 -18.59
N ALA A 602 -21.87 -8.22 -19.22
CA ALA A 602 -23.02 -7.66 -19.93
C ALA A 602 -24.22 -7.32 -19.04
N ALA A 603 -24.29 -7.84 -17.81
CA ALA A 603 -25.42 -7.64 -16.89
C ALA A 603 -24.98 -7.59 -15.41
N PRO A 604 -24.06 -6.68 -15.02
CA PRO A 604 -23.41 -6.70 -13.72
C PRO A 604 -24.34 -6.49 -12.51
N GLU A 605 -25.52 -5.90 -12.71
CA GLU A 605 -26.57 -5.79 -11.67
C GLU A 605 -27.21 -7.14 -11.31
N THR A 606 -27.00 -8.18 -12.14
CA THR A 606 -27.68 -9.49 -12.03
C THR A 606 -26.74 -10.66 -11.78
N CYS A 607 -25.43 -10.42 -11.58
CA CYS A 607 -24.45 -11.44 -11.23
C CYS A 607 -24.01 -11.35 -9.75
N PRO A 608 -24.74 -11.96 -8.81
CA PRO A 608 -24.23 -12.20 -7.46
C PRO A 608 -23.16 -13.30 -7.50
N ASP A 609 -21.91 -12.90 -7.29
CA ASP A 609 -20.73 -13.72 -6.94
C ASP A 609 -20.65 -15.12 -7.59
N ARG A 610 -20.54 -15.15 -8.92
CA ARG A 610 -20.25 -16.36 -9.70
C ARG A 610 -18.76 -16.66 -9.77
N THR A 611 -18.06 -16.62 -8.64
CA THR A 611 -16.65 -17.00 -8.56
C THR A 611 -16.51 -18.41 -8.00
N THR A 612 -15.90 -19.32 -8.78
CA THR A 612 -15.75 -20.73 -8.41
C THR A 612 -14.28 -21.04 -8.13
N ALA A 613 -13.98 -21.61 -6.97
CA ALA A 613 -12.63 -22.07 -6.64
C ALA A 613 -12.31 -23.35 -7.43
N LEU A 614 -11.20 -23.36 -8.15
CA LEU A 614 -10.62 -24.59 -8.73
C LEU A 614 -9.64 -25.27 -7.77
N THR A 615 -8.97 -24.49 -6.92
CA THR A 615 -8.08 -24.99 -5.86
C THR A 615 -8.49 -24.49 -4.47
N SER A 616 -8.16 -25.26 -3.43
CA SER A 616 -8.46 -24.93 -2.02
C SER A 616 -7.60 -25.75 -1.05
N ASP A 617 -6.41 -26.16 -1.49
CA ASP A 617 -5.54 -27.12 -0.77
C ASP A 617 -4.47 -26.45 0.12
N GLY A 618 -4.44 -25.11 0.14
CA GLY A 618 -3.52 -24.30 0.93
C GLY A 618 -2.08 -24.34 0.42
N LYS A 619 -1.83 -24.77 -0.83
CA LYS A 619 -0.47 -24.85 -1.42
C LYS A 619 -0.01 -23.57 -2.10
N ALA A 620 -0.76 -22.48 -1.95
CA ALA A 620 -0.52 -21.18 -2.57
C ALA A 620 -0.47 -21.29 -4.10
N ASN A 621 -1.62 -21.48 -4.72
CA ASN A 621 -1.76 -21.74 -6.15
C ASN A 621 -1.97 -20.41 -6.90
N ILE A 622 -1.13 -20.12 -7.89
CA ILE A 622 -1.11 -18.84 -8.64
C ILE A 622 -0.81 -19.06 -10.13
N LEU A 623 -0.88 -17.98 -10.92
CA LEU A 623 -0.51 -17.93 -12.34
C LEU A 623 -1.23 -18.99 -13.20
N PRO A 624 -2.58 -19.08 -13.14
CA PRO A 624 -3.33 -20.03 -13.97
C PRO A 624 -3.27 -19.65 -15.46
N VAL A 625 -3.02 -20.64 -16.32
CA VAL A 625 -3.14 -20.52 -17.78
C VAL A 625 -3.84 -21.73 -18.39
N TRP A 626 -4.85 -21.47 -19.23
CA TRP A 626 -5.59 -22.52 -19.94
C TRP A 626 -4.77 -23.15 -21.07
N SER A 627 -4.94 -24.46 -21.30
CA SER A 627 -4.47 -25.11 -22.53
C SER A 627 -5.31 -24.69 -23.74
N PRO A 628 -4.78 -24.69 -24.98
CA PRO A 628 -5.52 -24.26 -26.16
C PRO A 628 -6.79 -25.06 -26.47
N ASP A 629 -6.87 -26.31 -25.99
CA ASP A 629 -8.03 -27.19 -26.14
C ASP A 629 -9.08 -27.02 -25.01
N GLY A 630 -8.79 -26.19 -24.01
CA GLY A 630 -9.65 -25.92 -22.86
C GLY A 630 -9.81 -27.08 -21.88
N GLN A 631 -9.07 -28.19 -22.03
CA GLN A 631 -9.22 -29.37 -21.18
C GLN A 631 -8.35 -29.33 -19.91
N TRP A 632 -7.27 -28.54 -19.93
CA TRP A 632 -6.28 -28.44 -18.86
C TRP A 632 -6.00 -26.99 -18.48
N MET A 633 -5.47 -26.82 -17.28
CA MET A 633 -4.94 -25.57 -16.77
C MET A 633 -3.55 -25.83 -16.19
N ALA A 634 -2.54 -25.10 -16.64
CA ALA A 634 -1.23 -25.07 -16.00
C ALA A 634 -1.20 -23.93 -14.98
N TYR A 635 -0.47 -24.12 -13.89
CA TYR A 635 -0.40 -23.16 -12.79
C TYR A 635 0.86 -23.40 -11.94
N ASN A 636 1.20 -22.43 -11.10
CA ASN A 636 2.26 -22.58 -10.10
C ASN A 636 1.71 -22.94 -8.72
N SER A 637 2.40 -23.84 -8.03
CA SER A 637 2.06 -24.28 -6.68
C SER A 637 3.32 -24.50 -5.84
N LYS A 638 3.18 -24.42 -4.51
CA LYS A 638 4.23 -24.81 -3.55
C LYS A 638 4.04 -26.21 -2.97
N ALA A 639 3.28 -27.08 -3.64
CA ALA A 639 3.01 -28.43 -3.15
C ALA A 639 4.28 -29.30 -2.99
N SER A 640 5.35 -29.04 -3.77
CA SER A 640 6.68 -29.66 -3.66
C SER A 640 7.60 -29.00 -2.61
N GLY A 641 7.38 -27.73 -2.27
CA GLY A 641 8.11 -26.95 -1.26
C GLY A 641 8.87 -25.74 -1.83
N ASN A 642 9.33 -25.86 -3.07
CA ASN A 642 9.72 -24.79 -3.99
C ASN A 642 8.50 -24.34 -4.82
N TRP A 643 8.65 -23.34 -5.70
CA TRP A 643 7.67 -23.11 -6.77
C TRP A 643 7.91 -24.09 -7.92
N ASP A 644 6.89 -24.88 -8.26
CA ASP A 644 6.88 -25.75 -9.44
C ASP A 644 5.64 -25.47 -10.30
N ILE A 645 5.69 -25.93 -11.55
CA ILE A 645 4.56 -25.95 -12.48
C ILE A 645 3.81 -27.27 -12.33
N TYR A 646 2.51 -27.14 -12.11
CA TYR A 646 1.53 -28.21 -12.09
C TYR A 646 0.55 -27.99 -13.24
N ILE A 647 -0.11 -29.07 -13.70
CA ILE A 647 -1.35 -28.94 -14.46
C ILE A 647 -2.48 -29.73 -13.80
N MET A 648 -3.70 -29.23 -13.94
CA MET A 648 -4.95 -29.88 -13.53
C MET A 648 -5.92 -29.87 -14.70
N GLN A 649 -7.02 -30.62 -14.61
CA GLN A 649 -8.12 -30.54 -15.55
C GLN A 649 -8.90 -29.23 -15.36
N ALA A 650 -9.67 -28.83 -16.37
CA ALA A 650 -10.49 -27.61 -16.40
C ALA A 650 -11.42 -27.42 -15.18
N ASP A 651 -11.82 -28.52 -14.53
CA ASP A 651 -12.69 -28.54 -13.34
C ASP A 651 -11.92 -28.48 -12.01
N GLY A 652 -10.60 -28.27 -12.04
CA GLY A 652 -9.71 -28.30 -10.88
C GLY A 652 -9.26 -29.71 -10.46
N SER A 653 -9.73 -30.77 -11.14
CA SER A 653 -9.43 -32.15 -10.76
C SER A 653 -8.10 -32.66 -11.32
N ASN A 654 -7.65 -33.82 -10.80
CA ASN A 654 -6.46 -34.55 -11.28
C ASN A 654 -5.16 -33.71 -11.40
N PRO A 655 -4.77 -32.91 -10.38
CA PRO A 655 -3.54 -32.13 -10.42
C PRO A 655 -2.29 -33.03 -10.48
N ARG A 656 -1.37 -32.71 -11.40
CA ARG A 656 -0.09 -33.39 -11.59
C ARG A 656 1.06 -32.40 -11.76
N GLN A 657 2.17 -32.70 -11.11
CA GLN A 657 3.42 -31.95 -11.24
C GLN A 657 4.04 -32.15 -12.63
N VAL A 658 4.56 -31.08 -13.23
CA VAL A 658 5.25 -31.09 -14.54
C VAL A 658 6.74 -30.87 -14.37
N THR A 659 7.14 -29.85 -13.60
CA THR A 659 8.55 -29.57 -13.28
C THR A 659 8.95 -30.15 -11.94
N GLN A 660 10.24 -30.46 -11.78
CA GLN A 660 10.81 -31.08 -10.57
C GLN A 660 12.24 -30.55 -10.31
N ALA A 661 12.50 -29.29 -10.64
CA ALA A 661 13.77 -28.65 -10.30
C ALA A 661 13.80 -28.35 -8.79
N PRO A 662 14.97 -28.37 -8.12
CA PRO A 662 15.07 -27.95 -6.72
C PRO A 662 14.97 -26.43 -6.54
N GLU A 663 15.17 -25.65 -7.61
CA GLU A 663 14.95 -24.20 -7.68
C GLU A 663 13.47 -23.86 -8.05
N ASN A 664 13.17 -22.60 -8.38
CA ASN A 664 11.80 -22.18 -8.71
C ASN A 664 11.57 -22.16 -10.23
N ASP A 665 10.45 -22.76 -10.63
CA ASP A 665 9.88 -22.68 -11.97
C ASP A 665 8.54 -21.93 -11.91
N LEU A 666 8.39 -20.87 -12.70
CA LEU A 666 7.29 -19.90 -12.62
C LEU A 666 6.75 -19.49 -14.01
N SER A 667 5.61 -18.81 -14.02
CA SER A 667 5.01 -18.17 -15.21
C SER A 667 4.87 -19.12 -16.43
N PRO A 668 4.10 -20.22 -16.31
CA PRO A 668 3.86 -21.15 -17.41
C PRO A 668 3.08 -20.51 -18.58
N ALA A 669 3.38 -20.94 -19.80
CA ALA A 669 2.61 -20.64 -21.00
C ALA A 669 2.58 -21.83 -21.98
N TRP A 670 1.39 -22.23 -22.42
CA TRP A 670 1.20 -23.34 -23.36
C TRP A 670 1.60 -22.98 -24.80
N SER A 671 2.19 -23.94 -25.52
CA SER A 671 2.33 -23.84 -26.97
C SER A 671 0.96 -23.89 -27.68
N PRO A 672 0.79 -23.30 -28.87
CA PRO A 672 -0.51 -23.24 -29.56
C PRO A 672 -1.11 -24.61 -29.92
N ASP A 673 -0.29 -25.66 -29.98
CA ASP A 673 -0.67 -27.05 -30.21
C ASP A 673 -0.89 -27.86 -28.90
N GLY A 674 -0.67 -27.25 -27.74
CA GLY A 674 -0.77 -27.90 -26.42
C GLY A 674 0.32 -28.93 -26.11
N SER A 675 1.35 -29.11 -26.94
CA SER A 675 2.36 -30.16 -26.75
C SER A 675 3.49 -29.77 -25.77
N MET A 676 3.72 -28.47 -25.57
CA MET A 676 4.79 -27.93 -24.74
C MET A 676 4.30 -26.84 -23.78
N LEU A 677 5.10 -26.59 -22.74
CA LEU A 677 5.01 -25.45 -21.84
C LEU A 677 6.33 -24.67 -21.91
N ALA A 678 6.25 -23.35 -22.11
CA ALA A 678 7.33 -22.40 -21.82
C ALA A 678 7.17 -21.88 -20.39
N PHE A 679 8.27 -21.50 -19.74
CA PHE A 679 8.27 -21.00 -18.37
C PHE A 679 9.59 -20.29 -18.02
N GLU A 680 9.62 -19.55 -16.91
CA GLU A 680 10.85 -18.98 -16.35
C GLU A 680 11.41 -19.89 -15.25
N SER A 681 12.73 -20.07 -15.20
CA SER A 681 13.40 -20.87 -14.17
C SER A 681 14.66 -20.20 -13.67
N ASN A 682 14.93 -20.28 -12.36
CA ASN A 682 16.14 -19.72 -11.76
C ASN A 682 17.27 -20.74 -11.50
N ARG A 683 17.19 -21.93 -12.10
CA ARG A 683 18.10 -23.07 -11.86
C ARG A 683 19.56 -22.87 -12.25
N ASP A 684 19.84 -22.00 -13.22
CA ASP A 684 21.21 -21.71 -13.68
C ASP A 684 21.88 -20.58 -12.87
N GLY A 685 21.17 -19.99 -11.90
CA GLY A 685 21.65 -18.93 -11.00
C GLY A 685 21.16 -17.52 -11.36
N ASN A 686 20.77 -17.32 -12.61
CA ASN A 686 19.91 -16.23 -13.10
C ASN A 686 18.55 -16.81 -13.55
N VAL A 687 17.54 -15.96 -13.81
CA VAL A 687 16.25 -16.41 -14.34
C VAL A 687 16.32 -16.50 -15.85
N GLU A 688 16.02 -17.66 -16.43
CA GLU A 688 16.09 -17.91 -17.87
C GLU A 688 14.82 -18.58 -18.40
N VAL A 689 14.52 -18.36 -19.68
CA VAL A 689 13.34 -18.93 -20.34
C VAL A 689 13.62 -20.38 -20.74
N TYR A 690 12.82 -21.28 -20.19
CA TYR A 690 12.83 -22.71 -20.45
C TYR A 690 11.59 -23.16 -21.24
N VAL A 691 11.72 -24.31 -21.91
CA VAL A 691 10.59 -25.04 -22.53
C VAL A 691 10.69 -26.52 -22.16
N VAL A 692 9.55 -27.14 -21.85
CA VAL A 692 9.40 -28.57 -21.51
C VAL A 692 8.20 -29.16 -22.27
N ASN A 693 8.16 -30.47 -22.49
CA ASN A 693 6.94 -31.13 -22.95
C ASN A 693 5.82 -31.04 -21.89
N ALA A 694 4.56 -31.09 -22.31
CA ALA A 694 3.39 -31.13 -21.42
C ALA A 694 3.34 -32.37 -20.47
N ASP A 695 4.23 -33.34 -20.65
CA ASP A 695 4.41 -34.51 -19.79
C ASP A 695 5.62 -34.39 -18.81
N GLY A 696 6.25 -33.22 -18.75
CA GLY A 696 7.41 -32.93 -17.89
C GLY A 696 8.77 -33.37 -18.46
N ARG A 697 8.80 -33.99 -19.65
CA ARG A 697 10.04 -34.49 -20.25
C ARG A 697 10.74 -33.46 -21.13
N ASN A 698 12.04 -33.66 -21.32
CA ASN A 698 12.92 -32.86 -22.20
C ASN A 698 12.93 -31.33 -21.91
N PRO A 699 13.10 -30.88 -20.64
CA PRO A 699 13.29 -29.46 -20.36
C PRO A 699 14.57 -28.95 -21.03
N ARG A 700 14.47 -27.80 -21.72
CA ARG A 700 15.55 -27.12 -22.44
C ARG A 700 15.55 -25.62 -22.14
N ASN A 701 16.74 -25.05 -21.92
CA ASN A 701 16.96 -23.62 -21.79
C ASN A 701 16.98 -22.98 -23.20
N ILE A 702 16.23 -21.89 -23.40
CA ILE A 702 16.10 -21.19 -24.69
C ILE A 702 16.87 -19.87 -24.71
N SER A 703 16.91 -19.11 -23.61
CA SER A 703 17.42 -17.73 -23.64
C SER A 703 18.90 -17.57 -23.31
N GLN A 704 19.49 -18.53 -22.56
CA GLN A 704 20.92 -18.80 -22.40
C GLN A 704 21.84 -17.54 -22.32
N LEU A 705 21.55 -16.63 -21.41
CA LEU A 705 22.33 -15.41 -21.18
C LEU A 705 22.61 -15.19 -19.67
N PRO A 706 23.66 -15.82 -19.11
CA PRO A 706 24.00 -15.83 -17.67
C PRO A 706 24.33 -14.47 -17.01
N GLN A 707 24.08 -13.35 -17.67
CA GLN A 707 24.28 -11.98 -17.18
C GLN A 707 22.98 -11.14 -17.19
N ALA A 708 21.87 -11.74 -17.65
CA ALA A 708 20.53 -11.14 -17.68
C ALA A 708 19.53 -12.01 -16.91
N ASN A 709 18.33 -11.49 -16.69
CA ASN A 709 17.17 -12.27 -16.29
C ASN A 709 16.11 -12.14 -17.39
N ASP A 710 15.54 -13.27 -17.79
CA ASP A 710 14.54 -13.40 -18.85
C ASP A 710 13.25 -13.99 -18.26
N HIS A 711 12.13 -13.28 -18.43
CA HIS A 711 10.91 -13.47 -17.64
C HIS A 711 9.64 -13.51 -18.49
N GLY A 712 8.59 -14.12 -17.91
CA GLY A 712 7.22 -14.14 -18.45
C GLY A 712 7.11 -14.52 -19.93
N PRO A 713 7.57 -15.73 -20.32
CA PRO A 713 7.54 -16.15 -21.72
C PRO A 713 6.10 -16.47 -22.18
N ILE A 714 5.76 -16.04 -23.39
CA ILE A 714 4.55 -16.42 -24.13
C ILE A 714 4.93 -17.00 -25.49
N TRP A 715 4.03 -17.78 -26.08
CA TRP A 715 4.21 -18.31 -27.43
C TRP A 715 3.60 -17.37 -28.48
N MET A 716 4.25 -17.26 -29.63
CA MET A 716 3.61 -16.73 -30.84
C MET A 716 2.69 -17.81 -31.47
N PRO A 717 1.61 -17.42 -32.18
CA PRO A 717 0.69 -18.37 -32.81
C PRO A 717 1.33 -19.29 -33.86
N ASP A 718 2.55 -18.99 -34.33
CA ASP A 718 3.31 -19.85 -35.24
C ASP A 718 3.90 -21.11 -34.58
N GLY A 719 3.89 -21.19 -33.25
CA GLY A 719 4.44 -22.32 -32.48
C GLY A 719 5.96 -22.50 -32.61
N GLN A 720 6.67 -21.52 -33.19
CA GLN A 720 8.11 -21.57 -33.51
C GLN A 720 8.92 -20.48 -32.79
N ARG A 721 8.23 -19.47 -32.24
CA ARG A 721 8.84 -18.36 -31.51
C ARG A 721 8.17 -18.11 -30.16
N LEU A 722 8.96 -17.57 -29.25
CA LEU A 722 8.54 -17.02 -27.97
C LEU A 722 8.66 -15.50 -27.98
N VAL A 723 7.90 -14.83 -27.11
CA VAL A 723 8.11 -13.44 -26.68
C VAL A 723 8.27 -13.46 -25.16
N PHE A 724 9.20 -12.68 -24.62
CA PHE A 724 9.53 -12.60 -23.20
C PHE A 724 10.02 -11.18 -22.89
N TYR A 725 10.26 -10.84 -21.63
CA TYR A 725 10.93 -9.57 -21.27
C TYR A 725 12.26 -9.81 -20.56
N SER A 726 13.23 -8.94 -20.80
CA SER A 726 14.61 -9.15 -20.36
C SER A 726 15.28 -7.84 -19.94
N ASN A 727 16.18 -7.91 -18.94
CA ASN A 727 16.98 -6.77 -18.50
C ASN A 727 18.35 -6.64 -19.21
N ARG A 728 18.59 -7.43 -20.27
CA ARG A 728 19.90 -7.61 -20.93
C ARG A 728 20.55 -6.35 -21.49
N GLU A 729 19.77 -5.30 -21.77
CA GLU A 729 20.25 -4.02 -22.32
C GLU A 729 20.24 -2.86 -21.28
N GLY A 730 19.83 -3.13 -20.04
CA GLY A 730 19.98 -2.23 -18.87
C GLY A 730 18.69 -1.56 -18.38
N ASN A 731 17.62 -1.67 -19.16
CA ASN A 731 16.21 -1.52 -18.78
C ASN A 731 15.49 -2.86 -19.06
N TRP A 732 14.21 -2.97 -18.68
CA TRP A 732 13.38 -4.09 -19.13
C TRP A 732 12.79 -3.77 -20.50
N ASP A 733 13.19 -4.49 -21.54
CA ASP A 733 12.57 -4.45 -22.87
C ASP A 733 11.87 -5.79 -23.18
N ILE A 734 11.01 -5.80 -24.20
CA ILE A 734 10.38 -7.01 -24.74
C ILE A 734 11.27 -7.59 -25.85
N PHE A 735 11.56 -8.88 -25.77
CA PHE A 735 12.36 -9.63 -26.75
C PHE A 735 11.56 -10.77 -27.36
N THR A 736 11.89 -11.15 -28.60
CA THR A 736 11.41 -12.39 -29.23
C THR A 736 12.58 -13.33 -29.54
N THR A 737 12.35 -14.64 -29.49
CA THR A 737 13.35 -15.66 -29.85
C THR A 737 12.75 -16.87 -30.55
N THR A 738 13.56 -17.55 -31.37
CA THR A 738 13.28 -18.88 -31.94
C THR A 738 13.55 -19.99 -30.92
N LEU A 739 12.87 -21.14 -31.07
CA LEU A 739 13.01 -22.30 -30.16
C LEU A 739 14.40 -23.00 -30.16
N ASP A 740 15.36 -22.49 -30.93
CA ASP A 740 16.78 -22.89 -30.89
C ASP A 740 17.66 -21.94 -30.06
N GLY A 741 17.11 -20.82 -29.58
CA GLY A 741 17.82 -19.77 -28.82
C GLY A 741 18.76 -18.90 -29.65
N GLN A 742 18.91 -19.14 -30.95
CA GLN A 742 19.99 -18.53 -31.74
C GLN A 742 19.67 -17.13 -32.27
N THR A 743 18.38 -16.81 -32.44
CA THR A 743 17.93 -15.51 -32.95
C THR A 743 17.11 -14.80 -31.87
N ILE A 744 17.74 -13.89 -31.12
CA ILE A 744 17.06 -13.04 -30.13
C ILE A 744 17.01 -11.59 -30.66
N VAL A 745 15.84 -10.95 -30.61
CA VAL A 745 15.60 -9.61 -31.16
C VAL A 745 14.83 -8.75 -30.15
N ASN A 746 15.33 -7.55 -29.85
CA ASN A 746 14.64 -6.53 -29.05
C ASN A 746 13.49 -5.93 -29.89
N LEU A 747 12.28 -5.85 -29.32
CA LEU A 747 11.08 -5.32 -29.97
C LEU A 747 10.69 -3.91 -29.51
N THR A 748 11.16 -3.46 -28.34
CA THR A 748 10.77 -2.15 -27.78
C THR A 748 11.94 -1.17 -27.72
N ASN A 749 13.11 -1.60 -27.23
CA ASN A 749 14.37 -0.85 -27.20
C ASN A 749 14.17 0.60 -26.69
N THR A 750 13.70 0.70 -25.44
CA THR A 750 13.21 1.95 -24.85
C THR A 750 13.92 2.24 -23.51
N PRO A 751 15.20 2.70 -23.53
CA PRO A 751 16.08 2.76 -22.34
C PRO A 751 15.52 3.47 -21.09
N ASP A 752 14.64 4.45 -21.31
CA ASP A 752 14.01 5.27 -20.28
C ASP A 752 12.71 4.66 -19.71
N ARG A 753 12.36 3.43 -20.11
CA ARG A 753 11.11 2.73 -19.75
C ARG A 753 11.39 1.27 -19.35
N ASP A 754 10.53 0.72 -18.48
CA ASP A 754 10.44 -0.72 -18.26
C ASP A 754 9.19 -1.26 -18.97
N GLU A 755 9.33 -2.20 -19.91
CA GLU A 755 8.25 -3.01 -20.50
C GLU A 755 8.27 -4.45 -19.95
N GLN A 756 7.10 -4.98 -19.60
CA GLN A 756 6.95 -6.32 -18.99
C GLN A 756 5.62 -7.00 -19.34
N THR A 757 5.52 -8.30 -19.09
CA THR A 757 4.31 -9.14 -19.27
C THR A 757 3.60 -8.94 -20.63
N PRO A 758 4.24 -9.32 -21.74
CA PRO A 758 3.60 -9.32 -23.05
C PRO A 758 2.45 -10.34 -23.11
N SER A 759 1.44 -10.06 -23.93
CA SER A 759 0.39 -10.99 -24.36
C SER A 759 0.07 -10.77 -25.84
N TRP A 760 -0.13 -11.85 -26.59
CA TRP A 760 -0.35 -11.83 -28.03
C TRP A 760 -1.84 -11.88 -28.40
N ARG A 761 -2.27 -11.10 -29.41
CA ARG A 761 -3.62 -11.12 -29.98
C ARG A 761 -3.75 -12.31 -30.96
N PRO A 762 -4.66 -13.28 -30.73
CA PRO A 762 -4.85 -14.43 -31.60
C PRO A 762 -5.00 -14.12 -33.10
#